data_AF-A0AAW0CXY8-F1
#
_entry.id   AF-A0AAW0CXY8-F1
#
_cell.length_a   1.000
_cell.length_b   1.000
_cell.length_c   1.000
_cell.angle_alpha   90.00
_cell.angle_beta   90.00
_cell.angle_gamma   90.00
#
_symmetry.space_group_name_H-M   'P 1'
#
loop_
_entity.id
_entity.type
_entity.pdbx_description
1 polymer ?
#
loop_
_entity_poly.entity_id
_entity_poly.type
_entity_poly.pdbx_seq_one_letter_code
_entity_poly.pdbx_strand_id
1 'polypeptide(L)'
;MTDSRKEIDAFINFFATFELTRPVSSISDLADGAALFQVLSVVDADYFRESTSAQSSDNWVIRFGTLKRLYRLMTQYFSDVLQKPTSGLEVPNLQAIAKDFDVNATLSMCRLTIAIGVQCEKNKEFIEKIQGLSETDQHNLMRAIEQVMTRISSTSSSDGIGEATMTEDDHYYRIQSEKSQILTEKEALEKAYQALIEEHRQLQTSHEDMTSERDEALAQARQAKRELDNRRVDNKADVMARAEIDRLRGELQKSEDNLAAAESEVEHKNDLVADLTRKLEDAENRAAEGLKWKDKYDESRHANEKLQKMENVMDKYKKKLQEGAELRQTVKGLEKQNSDLVDKNAALEEEYRKVAAFKPLLESYKNQIADLESRNSSRAQEIDKLKFELEQTRTQLKISTEERAKDSETLELYQERVRELELASNKPPKRARSQTQSSDAHPQGEPLSEAVPQEGEEEDFDDDATEMGLGGELNDALSGTTMTDLKIQIKKLKRELESVRKNEADASNMLVMENLLEDANRMKQRYEADYLAAHREKLVLQKNLDEIRSGKSMGDGAEAAIALRQRLNETVDQLEELRKAHAELEVKFESQEKELTIAKSDLTLVNRDQLDILASLRESVNEDKAALEVDIEKLRKQNKELSDKNRMQLEQVNALLLEKVNLQSEGIGQREKMLQRERDFGELRATLSGKDLPEDIKSRLLALHEENVMLKETNKTTNEKLIKARQFIKEQDKLFREQHASQAGTAPAGTFEEARSQVKILEDDLARQKSLMKDLTKRYQREQALMLSVVHSMGMNTARGHLGGQRPSNSKPAWLSSVRNTNRLQRVARPSSYSPSPFRLVKMPAIIDKIANALHLNKGHSTASASPAFDEKKVIVIFVLGGPGVGKGTQCARLVQDFNFCHLSGSSVVTFGLSDIYTLVAGDLLRAEQNREGSEYGKLIKDCIKEGNIVPMEVTVKLLQNAMTAAINEKKGGEGWTDGRGRFLIDGFPRKMDQAEKFEEEVCKAAMVLFFTTTEEVMLERLLERGKTSGREDDNVESIKKRFHTYKDKTMPVVEHYEKLGKVAEIDSSPTVDEVHEKAKAVVQKVLDGIPPAASS
;
A
#
# COMPACT_ATOMS: atom_id res chain seq x y z
N MET A 1 33.02 -29.21 29.65
CA MET A 1 32.53 -28.42 30.80
C MET A 1 33.65 -27.94 31.72
N THR A 2 34.59 -28.77 32.18
CA THR A 2 35.73 -28.31 33.00
C THR A 2 36.67 -27.40 32.22
N ASP A 3 37.14 -27.83 31.05
CA ASP A 3 38.12 -27.09 30.24
C ASP A 3 37.55 -25.75 29.77
N SER A 4 36.33 -25.74 29.22
CA SER A 4 35.64 -24.53 28.78
C SER A 4 35.55 -23.48 29.89
N ARG A 5 35.34 -23.88 31.15
CA ARG A 5 35.32 -22.93 32.29
C ARG A 5 36.70 -22.34 32.56
N LYS A 6 37.75 -23.16 32.59
CA LYS A 6 39.13 -22.67 32.73
C LYS A 6 39.55 -21.74 31.58
N GLU A 7 39.06 -22.00 30.38
CA GLU A 7 39.26 -21.13 29.21
C GLU A 7 38.51 -19.80 29.35
N ILE A 8 37.26 -19.82 29.81
CA ILE A 8 36.49 -18.61 30.17
C ILE A 8 37.21 -17.79 31.25
N ASP A 9 37.62 -18.44 32.34
CA ASP A 9 38.26 -17.78 33.49
C ASP A 9 39.57 -17.11 33.03
N ALA A 10 40.36 -17.79 32.19
CA ALA A 10 41.58 -17.25 31.60
C ALA A 10 41.33 -16.07 30.63
N PHE A 11 40.26 -16.11 29.82
CA PHE A 11 39.89 -14.98 28.96
C PHE A 11 39.36 -13.78 29.77
N ILE A 12 38.59 -14.00 30.84
CA ILE A 12 38.15 -12.92 31.74
C ILE A 12 39.35 -12.28 32.45
N ASN A 13 40.27 -13.09 32.98
CA ASN A 13 41.51 -12.60 33.59
C ASN A 13 42.36 -11.80 32.57
N PHE A 14 42.44 -12.26 31.32
CA PHE A 14 43.14 -11.53 30.25
C PHE A 14 42.48 -10.19 29.91
N PHE A 15 41.16 -10.14 29.71
CA PHE A 15 40.47 -8.89 29.42
C PHE A 15 40.53 -7.89 30.59
N ALA A 16 40.63 -8.37 31.84
CA ALA A 16 40.88 -7.53 33.01
C ALA A 16 42.28 -6.87 33.05
N THR A 17 43.21 -7.23 32.16
CA THR A 17 44.52 -6.54 32.00
C THR A 17 44.47 -5.29 31.10
N PHE A 18 43.30 -4.95 30.56
CA PHE A 18 43.08 -3.77 29.72
C PHE A 18 42.23 -2.73 30.45
N GLU A 19 42.52 -1.44 30.23
CA GLU A 19 41.73 -0.32 30.74
C GLU A 19 40.42 -0.15 29.96
N LEU A 20 39.53 -1.15 30.07
CA LEU A 20 38.24 -1.17 29.39
C LEU A 20 37.25 -0.19 30.03
N THR A 21 36.41 0.44 29.20
CA THR A 21 35.37 1.38 29.66
C THR A 21 34.32 0.71 30.58
N ARG A 22 34.27 -0.62 30.57
CA ARG A 22 33.47 -1.48 31.45
C ARG A 22 34.33 -2.67 31.88
N PRO A 23 34.42 -3.01 33.19
CA PRO A 23 35.12 -4.20 33.62
C PRO A 23 34.32 -5.45 33.22
N VAL A 24 34.97 -6.37 32.48
CA VAL A 24 34.38 -7.66 32.12
C VAL A 24 34.38 -8.56 33.35
N SER A 25 33.19 -9.00 33.78
CA SER A 25 33.00 -9.84 34.98
C SER A 25 32.36 -11.19 34.67
N SER A 26 31.69 -11.29 33.53
CA SER A 26 30.92 -12.44 33.06
C SER A 26 30.95 -12.49 31.53
N ILE A 27 30.70 -13.69 30.97
CA ILE A 27 30.62 -13.93 29.52
C ILE A 27 29.52 -13.08 28.87
N SER A 28 28.45 -12.77 29.63
CA SER A 28 27.38 -11.84 29.24
C SER A 28 27.89 -10.47 28.80
N ASP A 29 29.01 -10.04 29.38
CA ASP A 29 29.56 -8.69 29.25
C ASP A 29 30.42 -8.57 27.98
N LEU A 30 30.70 -9.70 27.31
CA LEU A 30 31.36 -9.78 26.00
C LEU A 30 30.34 -9.91 24.84
N ALA A 31 29.09 -10.26 25.13
CA ALA A 31 28.05 -10.56 24.14
C ALA A 31 27.37 -9.33 23.49
N ASP A 32 27.84 -8.11 23.80
CA ASP A 32 27.52 -6.89 23.04
C ASP A 32 28.60 -6.53 22.00
N GLY A 33 29.78 -7.17 22.08
CA GLY A 33 30.94 -6.95 21.22
C GLY A 33 31.75 -5.67 21.51
N ALA A 34 31.32 -4.81 22.45
CA ALA A 34 31.98 -3.52 22.71
C ALA A 34 33.36 -3.69 23.34
N ALA A 35 33.49 -4.55 24.35
CA ALA A 35 34.78 -4.86 24.97
C ALA A 35 35.79 -5.44 23.96
N LEU A 36 35.35 -6.27 23.01
CA LEU A 36 36.20 -6.83 21.95
C LEU A 36 36.66 -5.75 20.95
N PHE A 37 35.78 -4.81 20.58
CA PHE A 37 36.17 -3.64 19.79
C PHE A 37 37.23 -2.79 20.51
N GLN A 38 37.07 -2.54 21.81
CA GLN A 38 38.02 -1.73 22.58
C GLN A 38 39.41 -2.40 22.65
N VAL A 39 39.48 -3.73 22.80
CA VAL A 39 40.75 -4.47 22.73
C VAL A 39 41.39 -4.40 21.33
N LEU A 40 40.61 -4.56 20.26
CA LEU A 40 41.14 -4.49 18.89
C LEU A 40 41.54 -3.06 18.47
N SER A 41 40.96 -2.02 19.06
CA SER A 41 41.39 -0.63 18.83
C SER A 41 42.81 -0.34 19.34
N VAL A 42 43.32 -1.13 20.29
CA VAL A 42 44.74 -1.06 20.73
C VAL A 42 45.67 -1.61 19.64
N VAL A 43 45.23 -2.62 18.88
CA VAL A 43 45.96 -3.14 17.72
C VAL A 43 45.99 -2.08 16.62
N ASP A 44 44.80 -1.66 16.15
CA ASP A 44 44.65 -0.65 15.11
C ASP A 44 43.44 0.26 15.39
N ALA A 45 43.73 1.51 15.78
CA ALA A 45 42.75 2.53 16.13
C ALA A 45 42.10 3.23 14.92
N ASP A 46 42.63 3.03 13.71
CA ASP A 46 42.04 3.54 12.48
C ASP A 46 41.14 2.50 11.81
N TYR A 47 41.52 1.22 11.89
CA TYR A 47 40.72 0.10 11.38
C TYR A 47 39.56 -0.27 12.31
N PHE A 48 39.78 -0.38 13.63
CA PHE A 48 38.77 -0.82 14.61
C PHE A 48 38.11 0.34 15.36
N ARG A 49 37.62 1.35 14.63
CA ARG A 49 36.92 2.52 15.22
C ARG A 49 35.53 2.16 15.79
N GLU A 50 35.39 2.31 17.11
CA GLU A 50 34.13 2.15 17.83
C GLU A 50 33.10 3.24 17.44
N SER A 51 31.82 2.86 17.36
CA SER A 51 30.73 3.80 17.11
C SER A 51 30.26 4.43 18.43
N THR A 52 30.19 5.76 18.51
CA THR A 52 29.87 6.54 19.72
C THR A 52 28.41 6.41 20.22
N SER A 53 27.74 5.32 19.88
CA SER A 53 26.36 4.97 20.21
C SER A 53 26.25 3.62 20.95
N ALA A 54 27.37 3.03 21.39
CA ALA A 54 27.44 1.74 22.08
C ALA A 54 26.94 1.79 23.54
N GLN A 55 25.72 2.29 23.77
CA GLN A 55 25.00 2.03 25.01
C GLN A 55 24.42 0.61 24.97
N SER A 56 24.45 -0.08 26.12
CA SER A 56 23.91 -1.44 26.27
C SER A 56 22.40 -1.45 26.02
N SER A 57 22.01 -1.88 24.82
CA SER A 57 20.62 -2.14 24.46
C SER A 57 20.26 -3.60 24.71
N ASP A 58 19.23 -3.86 25.51
CA ASP A 58 18.68 -5.21 25.69
C ASP A 58 18.26 -5.85 24.35
N ASN A 59 17.89 -5.02 23.38
CA ASN A 59 17.55 -5.42 22.01
C ASN A 59 18.69 -6.21 21.33
N TRP A 60 18.50 -7.53 21.27
CA TRP A 60 19.43 -8.49 20.68
C TRP A 60 19.71 -8.22 19.19
N VAL A 61 18.82 -7.55 18.45
CA VAL A 61 19.02 -7.21 17.03
C VAL A 61 20.17 -6.20 16.87
N ILE A 62 20.30 -5.25 17.80
CA ILE A 62 21.39 -4.26 17.78
C ILE A 62 22.72 -4.95 18.14
N ARG A 63 22.72 -5.84 19.14
CA ARG A 63 23.89 -6.65 19.52
C ARG A 63 24.32 -7.62 18.41
N PHE A 64 23.38 -8.20 17.68
CA PHE A 64 23.66 -8.98 16.47
C PHE A 64 24.30 -8.10 15.37
N GLY A 65 23.85 -6.86 15.21
CA GLY A 65 24.44 -5.88 14.31
C GLY A 65 25.89 -5.50 14.66
N THR A 66 26.19 -5.23 15.93
CA THR A 66 27.56 -4.94 16.38
C THR A 66 28.48 -6.14 16.20
N LEU A 67 28.05 -7.34 16.59
CA LEU A 67 28.80 -8.59 16.40
C LEU A 67 29.03 -8.94 14.92
N LYS A 68 28.03 -8.75 14.04
CA LYS A 68 28.19 -9.00 12.59
C LYS A 68 29.14 -7.99 11.92
N ARG A 69 29.19 -6.75 12.39
CA ARG A 69 30.21 -5.76 11.97
C ARG A 69 31.61 -6.14 12.49
N LEU A 70 31.71 -6.51 13.77
CA LEU A 70 32.96 -6.94 14.42
C LEU A 70 33.59 -8.13 13.68
N TYR A 71 32.84 -9.21 13.49
CA TYR A 71 33.32 -10.42 12.83
C TYR A 71 33.78 -10.17 11.37
N ARG A 72 33.05 -9.31 10.64
CA ARG A 72 33.48 -8.87 9.28
C ARG A 72 34.82 -8.14 9.33
N LEU A 73 34.99 -7.16 10.20
CA LEU A 73 36.25 -6.42 10.32
C LEU A 73 37.41 -7.33 10.74
N MET A 74 37.19 -8.26 11.67
CA MET A 74 38.21 -9.25 12.09
C MET A 74 38.64 -10.17 10.94
N THR A 75 37.67 -10.73 10.20
CA THR A 75 37.95 -11.61 9.06
C THR A 75 38.62 -10.86 7.90
N GLN A 76 38.20 -9.60 7.66
CA GLN A 76 38.83 -8.75 6.66
C GLN A 76 40.25 -8.36 7.08
N TYR A 77 40.53 -8.07 8.36
CA TYR A 77 41.89 -7.80 8.84
C TYR A 77 42.82 -9.03 8.67
N PHE A 78 42.31 -10.25 8.87
CA PHE A 78 43.05 -11.49 8.59
C PHE A 78 43.43 -11.65 7.10
N SER A 79 42.55 -11.22 6.19
CA SER A 79 42.76 -11.21 4.74
C SER A 79 43.71 -10.09 4.33
N ASP A 80 43.31 -8.85 4.57
CA ASP A 80 43.84 -7.68 3.87
C ASP A 80 45.15 -7.17 4.52
N VAL A 81 45.27 -7.30 5.85
CA VAL A 81 46.42 -6.81 6.63
C VAL A 81 47.37 -7.95 7.00
N LEU A 82 46.85 -9.10 7.44
CA LEU A 82 47.67 -10.24 7.87
C LEU A 82 48.00 -11.22 6.72
N GLN A 83 47.38 -11.08 5.54
CA GLN A 83 47.61 -11.90 4.34
C GLN A 83 47.56 -13.42 4.59
N LYS A 84 46.59 -13.88 5.40
CA LYS A 84 46.39 -15.30 5.72
C LYS A 84 45.07 -15.86 5.18
N PRO A 85 45.05 -17.14 4.74
CA PRO A 85 43.83 -17.74 4.21
C PRO A 85 42.77 -17.86 5.30
N THR A 86 41.62 -17.22 5.08
CA THR A 86 40.49 -17.18 6.01
C THR A 86 39.66 -18.48 6.02
N SER A 87 39.92 -19.40 5.09
CA SER A 87 39.18 -20.66 4.89
C SER A 87 39.32 -21.68 6.03
N GLY A 88 40.29 -21.51 6.94
CA GLY A 88 40.46 -22.35 8.13
C GLY A 88 39.86 -21.77 9.43
N LEU A 89 39.22 -20.60 9.37
CA LEU A 89 38.70 -19.91 10.56
C LEU A 89 37.36 -20.49 11.04
N GLU A 90 37.18 -20.62 12.35
CA GLU A 90 35.92 -21.06 12.95
C GLU A 90 34.86 -19.96 12.81
N VAL A 91 33.67 -20.29 12.32
CA VAL A 91 32.55 -19.34 12.13
C VAL A 91 31.63 -19.38 13.36
N PRO A 92 31.66 -18.38 14.26
CA PRO A 92 30.82 -18.38 15.46
C PRO A 92 29.36 -18.05 15.12
N ASN A 93 28.41 -18.73 15.79
CA ASN A 93 26.99 -18.43 15.63
C ASN A 93 26.63 -17.10 16.34
N LEU A 94 26.77 -16.00 15.62
CA LEU A 94 26.53 -14.63 16.12
C LEU A 94 25.11 -14.41 16.64
N GLN A 95 24.12 -15.16 16.13
CA GLN A 95 22.73 -15.06 16.58
C GLN A 95 22.55 -15.70 17.96
N ALA A 96 23.20 -16.85 18.20
CA ALA A 96 23.21 -17.50 19.52
C ALA A 96 23.94 -16.66 20.58
N ILE A 97 25.02 -15.95 20.22
CA ILE A 97 25.66 -14.96 21.11
C ILE A 97 24.68 -13.83 21.46
N ALA A 98 24.10 -13.18 20.44
CA ALA A 98 23.27 -11.99 20.64
C ALA A 98 21.96 -12.26 21.39
N LYS A 99 21.34 -13.42 21.16
CA LYS A 99 20.01 -13.75 21.70
C LYS A 99 20.09 -14.58 22.98
N ASP A 100 20.86 -15.65 22.96
CA ASP A 100 20.84 -16.72 23.97
C ASP A 100 22.14 -16.76 24.81
N PHE A 101 23.07 -15.82 24.58
CA PHE A 101 24.36 -15.68 25.26
C PHE A 101 25.24 -16.95 25.19
N ASP A 102 25.28 -17.63 24.03
CA ASP A 102 26.04 -18.88 23.90
C ASP A 102 27.54 -18.71 24.20
N VAL A 103 28.01 -19.58 25.09
CA VAL A 103 29.37 -19.60 25.62
C VAL A 103 30.39 -20.00 24.57
N ASN A 104 30.08 -20.99 23.73
CA ASN A 104 31.05 -21.54 22.78
C ASN A 104 31.29 -20.57 21.62
N ALA A 105 30.22 -20.01 21.05
CA ALA A 105 30.32 -19.00 20.00
C ALA A 105 31.01 -17.71 20.50
N THR A 106 30.76 -17.30 21.77
CA THR A 106 31.47 -16.15 22.38
C THR A 106 32.96 -16.45 22.57
N LEU A 107 33.33 -17.66 23.04
CA LEU A 107 34.73 -18.08 23.13
C LEU A 107 35.43 -18.06 21.78
N SER A 108 34.78 -18.50 20.70
CA SER A 108 35.39 -18.49 19.35
C SER A 108 35.65 -17.07 18.82
N MET A 109 34.81 -16.08 19.17
CA MET A 109 35.14 -14.65 18.95
C MET A 109 36.36 -14.19 19.77
N CYS A 110 36.49 -14.65 21.02
CA CYS A 110 37.65 -14.32 21.88
C CYS A 110 38.96 -14.95 21.35
N ARG A 111 38.91 -16.19 20.84
CA ARG A 111 40.05 -16.87 20.20
C ARG A 111 40.55 -16.11 18.97
N LEU A 112 39.65 -15.65 18.11
CA LEU A 112 40.01 -14.80 16.96
C LEU A 112 40.58 -13.45 17.42
N THR A 113 40.06 -12.87 18.49
CA THR A 113 40.54 -11.58 19.05
C THR A 113 41.98 -11.68 19.55
N ILE A 114 42.31 -12.70 20.36
CA ILE A 114 43.68 -12.88 20.87
C ILE A 114 44.66 -13.30 19.75
N ALA A 115 44.20 -14.08 18.76
CA ALA A 115 45.01 -14.42 17.59
C ALA A 115 45.41 -13.17 16.78
N ILE A 116 44.49 -12.22 16.55
CA ILE A 116 44.81 -10.93 15.90
C ILE A 116 45.81 -10.14 16.76
N GLY A 117 45.58 -10.03 18.07
CA GLY A 117 46.44 -9.28 19.00
C GLY A 117 47.89 -9.79 19.07
N VAL A 118 48.10 -11.11 18.99
CA VAL A 118 49.44 -11.72 18.99
C VAL A 118 50.10 -11.69 17.59
N GLN A 119 49.30 -11.68 16.52
CA GLN A 119 49.79 -11.71 15.15
C GLN A 119 50.16 -10.31 14.59
N CYS A 120 49.72 -9.23 15.22
CA CYS A 120 49.93 -7.85 14.77
C CYS A 120 51.36 -7.29 15.00
N GLU A 121 51.71 -6.20 14.32
CA GLU A 121 53.02 -5.53 14.47
C GLU A 121 53.30 -4.97 15.87
N LYS A 122 52.25 -4.69 16.65
CA LYS A 122 52.31 -4.17 18.04
C LYS A 122 52.22 -5.27 19.11
N ASN A 123 52.42 -6.54 18.74
CA ASN A 123 52.16 -7.69 19.63
C ASN A 123 52.90 -7.67 20.98
N LYS A 124 53.96 -6.87 21.15
CA LYS A 124 54.69 -6.72 22.42
C LYS A 124 53.78 -6.41 23.61
N GLU A 125 52.86 -5.44 23.47
CA GLU A 125 51.93 -5.07 24.55
C GLU A 125 50.95 -6.20 24.91
N PHE A 126 50.57 -7.02 23.92
CA PHE A 126 49.72 -8.20 24.13
C PHE A 126 50.51 -9.33 24.80
N ILE A 127 51.76 -9.55 24.40
CA ILE A 127 52.65 -10.58 24.97
C ILE A 127 53.01 -10.25 26.42
N GLU A 128 53.34 -8.99 26.74
CA GLU A 128 53.61 -8.53 28.12
C GLU A 128 52.39 -8.71 29.03
N LYS A 129 51.18 -8.40 28.54
CA LYS A 129 49.92 -8.64 29.28
C LYS A 129 49.62 -10.12 29.49
N ILE A 130 49.89 -11.00 28.51
CA ILE A 130 49.77 -12.45 28.68
C ILE A 130 50.78 -12.95 29.73
N GLN A 131 52.03 -12.49 29.69
CA GLN A 131 53.08 -12.89 30.65
C GLN A 131 52.80 -12.44 32.10
N GLY A 132 51.93 -11.44 32.31
CA GLY A 132 51.48 -11.01 33.63
C GLY A 132 50.42 -11.90 34.30
N LEU A 133 49.86 -12.88 33.58
CA LEU A 133 48.80 -13.78 34.08
C LEU A 133 49.37 -15.00 34.81
N SER A 134 48.49 -15.79 35.45
CA SER A 134 48.90 -17.05 36.10
C SER A 134 49.40 -18.07 35.08
N GLU A 135 50.35 -18.94 35.45
CA GLU A 135 50.88 -20.01 34.57
C GLU A 135 49.75 -20.90 34.01
N THR A 136 48.70 -21.13 34.79
CA THR A 136 47.50 -21.87 34.37
C THR A 136 46.67 -21.14 33.32
N ASP A 137 46.55 -19.82 33.39
CA ASP A 137 45.81 -19.03 32.41
C ASP A 137 46.62 -18.85 31.13
N GLN A 138 47.93 -18.58 31.25
CA GLN A 138 48.87 -18.53 30.13
C GLN A 138 48.80 -19.80 29.28
N HIS A 139 48.82 -20.98 29.91
CA HIS A 139 48.72 -22.26 29.20
C HIS A 139 47.38 -22.43 28.45
N ASN A 140 46.25 -21.99 29.03
CA ASN A 140 44.95 -22.05 28.36
C ASN A 140 44.87 -21.10 27.16
N LEU A 141 45.40 -19.87 27.29
CA LEU A 141 45.42 -18.88 26.21
C LEU A 141 46.36 -19.30 25.07
N MET A 142 47.52 -19.88 25.39
CA MET A 142 48.45 -20.45 24.39
C MET A 142 47.79 -21.59 23.61
N ARG A 143 47.13 -22.54 24.31
CA ARG A 143 46.34 -23.63 23.70
C ARG A 143 45.19 -23.10 22.84
N ALA A 144 44.63 -21.93 23.15
CA ALA A 144 43.58 -21.28 22.36
C ALA A 144 44.13 -20.63 21.07
N ILE A 145 45.33 -20.02 21.13
CA ILE A 145 46.03 -19.48 19.96
C ILE A 145 46.47 -20.61 19.01
N GLU A 146 47.03 -21.71 19.54
CA GLU A 146 47.43 -22.89 18.77
C GLU A 146 46.27 -23.52 17.98
N GLN A 147 45.06 -23.56 18.55
CA GLN A 147 43.86 -24.07 17.87
C GLN A 147 43.46 -23.25 16.62
N VAL A 148 43.71 -21.93 16.64
CA VAL A 148 43.47 -21.06 15.48
C VAL A 148 44.61 -21.22 14.45
N MET A 149 45.86 -21.18 14.92
CA MET A 149 47.05 -21.20 14.07
C MET A 149 47.27 -22.52 13.33
N THR A 150 46.95 -23.66 13.96
CA THR A 150 47.05 -24.99 13.33
C THR A 150 46.10 -25.13 12.14
N ARG A 151 44.84 -24.70 12.27
CA ARG A 151 43.83 -24.77 11.21
C ARG A 151 44.12 -23.85 10.02
N ILE A 152 44.73 -22.69 10.26
CA ILE A 152 45.20 -21.79 9.17
C ILE A 152 46.35 -22.42 8.39
N SER A 153 47.09 -23.37 9.00
CA SER A 153 48.29 -23.98 8.41
C SER A 153 48.03 -25.31 7.68
N SER A 154 46.86 -25.93 7.84
CA SER A 154 46.59 -27.31 7.42
C SER A 154 45.76 -27.40 6.12
N THR A 155 46.30 -26.89 5.00
CA THR A 155 45.66 -27.01 3.67
C THR A 155 46.18 -28.20 2.86
N SER A 156 45.88 -29.42 3.31
CA SER A 156 46.09 -30.65 2.52
C SER A 156 45.13 -31.78 2.94
N SER A 157 44.19 -32.12 2.05
CA SER A 157 43.43 -33.38 1.97
C SER A 157 42.78 -33.97 3.24
N SER A 158 41.47 -33.74 3.43
CA SER A 158 40.50 -34.77 3.86
C SER A 158 39.05 -34.31 3.72
N ASP A 159 38.18 -35.12 3.12
CA ASP A 159 36.73 -34.99 3.29
C ASP A 159 36.34 -35.26 4.75
N GLY A 160 35.40 -34.49 5.29
CA GLY A 160 34.98 -34.58 6.69
C GLY A 160 33.69 -33.82 6.98
N ILE A 161 32.57 -34.54 6.91
CA ILE A 161 31.19 -34.02 7.07
C ILE A 161 31.04 -33.17 8.34
N GLY A 162 30.56 -31.94 8.18
CA GLY A 162 30.18 -31.03 9.26
C GLY A 162 28.99 -30.16 8.83
N GLU A 163 27.78 -30.63 9.10
CA GLU A 163 26.53 -30.01 8.63
C GLU A 163 26.20 -28.72 9.38
N ALA A 164 26.79 -27.61 8.94
CA ALA A 164 26.41 -26.25 9.32
C ALA A 164 25.57 -25.62 8.20
N THR A 165 24.44 -25.02 8.54
CA THR A 165 23.49 -24.43 7.58
C THR A 165 24.05 -23.14 6.98
N MET A 166 24.89 -23.27 5.96
CA MET A 166 25.40 -22.16 5.15
C MET A 166 24.28 -21.56 4.30
N THR A 167 24.26 -20.23 4.17
CA THR A 167 23.29 -19.52 3.35
C THR A 167 23.58 -19.72 1.85
N GLU A 168 22.54 -19.71 1.00
CA GLU A 168 22.67 -20.01 -0.44
C GLU A 168 23.69 -19.10 -1.15
N ASP A 169 23.81 -17.84 -0.70
CA ASP A 169 24.80 -16.86 -1.18
C ASP A 169 26.26 -17.32 -0.97
N ASP A 170 26.57 -18.01 0.15
CA ASP A 170 27.95 -18.36 0.51
C ASP A 170 28.51 -19.49 -0.39
N HIS A 171 27.64 -20.41 -0.83
CA HIS A 171 27.99 -21.41 -1.85
C HIS A 171 28.25 -20.77 -3.22
N TYR A 172 27.48 -19.73 -3.59
CA TYR A 172 27.64 -19.03 -4.86
C TYR A 172 29.01 -18.37 -4.99
N TYR A 173 29.44 -17.58 -3.97
CA TYR A 173 30.75 -16.93 -4.00
C TYR A 173 31.91 -17.94 -4.01
N ARG A 174 31.77 -19.08 -3.33
CA ARG A 174 32.80 -20.14 -3.35
C ARG A 174 32.95 -20.75 -4.73
N ILE A 175 31.85 -21.19 -5.36
CA ILE A 175 31.85 -21.77 -6.71
C ILE A 175 32.33 -20.73 -7.74
N GLN A 176 31.99 -19.46 -7.57
CA GLN A 176 32.47 -18.38 -8.43
C GLN A 176 33.98 -18.14 -8.28
N SER A 177 34.53 -18.24 -7.06
CA SER A 177 35.98 -18.16 -6.81
C SER A 177 36.72 -19.35 -7.44
N GLU A 178 36.25 -20.58 -7.18
CA GLU A 178 36.85 -21.82 -7.72
C GLU A 178 36.81 -21.83 -9.27
N LYS A 179 35.70 -21.39 -9.89
CA LYS A 179 35.61 -21.18 -11.34
C LYS A 179 36.60 -20.13 -11.86
N SER A 180 36.80 -19.04 -11.12
CA SER A 180 37.71 -17.97 -11.54
C SER A 180 39.17 -18.42 -11.50
N GLN A 181 39.55 -19.21 -10.50
CA GLN A 181 40.88 -19.82 -10.41
C GLN A 181 41.15 -20.77 -11.59
N ILE A 182 40.21 -21.68 -11.89
CA ILE A 182 40.33 -22.62 -13.02
C ILE A 182 40.47 -21.88 -14.37
N LEU A 183 39.78 -20.74 -14.55
CA LEU A 183 39.95 -19.91 -15.74
C LEU A 183 41.35 -19.28 -15.84
N THR A 184 41.89 -18.76 -14.72
CA THR A 184 43.26 -18.21 -14.71
C THR A 184 44.34 -19.27 -14.92
N GLU A 185 44.13 -20.50 -14.42
CA GLU A 185 45.03 -21.64 -14.66
C GLU A 185 44.98 -22.09 -16.13
N LYS A 186 43.79 -22.13 -16.75
CA LYS A 186 43.65 -22.40 -18.18
C LYS A 186 44.40 -21.36 -19.02
N GLU A 187 44.19 -20.06 -18.77
CA GLU A 187 44.88 -18.99 -19.49
C GLU A 187 46.41 -19.06 -19.34
N ALA A 188 46.91 -19.52 -18.20
CA ALA A 188 48.35 -19.71 -17.97
C ALA A 188 48.90 -20.90 -18.77
N LEU A 189 48.17 -22.03 -18.81
CA LEU A 189 48.52 -23.20 -19.61
C LEU A 189 48.51 -22.90 -21.12
N GLU A 190 47.50 -22.18 -21.61
CA GLU A 190 47.41 -21.81 -23.03
C GLU A 190 48.59 -20.94 -23.48
N LYS A 191 49.02 -19.98 -22.64
CA LYS A 191 50.19 -19.13 -22.92
C LYS A 191 51.50 -19.94 -22.90
N ALA A 192 51.64 -20.90 -21.99
CA ALA A 192 52.80 -21.80 -21.95
C ALA A 192 52.84 -22.74 -23.18
N TYR A 193 51.69 -23.26 -23.60
CA TYR A 193 51.53 -24.09 -24.79
C TYR A 193 51.87 -23.33 -26.08
N GLN A 194 51.40 -22.09 -26.22
CA GLN A 194 51.73 -21.21 -27.35
C GLN A 194 53.23 -20.89 -27.42
N ALA A 195 53.90 -20.65 -26.28
CA ALA A 195 55.34 -20.44 -26.24
C ALA A 195 56.12 -21.69 -26.68
N LEU A 196 55.71 -22.89 -26.22
CA LEU A 196 56.34 -24.17 -26.58
C LEU A 196 56.18 -24.49 -28.09
N ILE A 197 55.06 -24.11 -28.70
CA ILE A 197 54.85 -24.23 -30.15
C ILE A 197 55.82 -23.32 -30.93
N GLU A 198 56.03 -22.08 -30.50
CA GLU A 198 56.92 -21.16 -31.21
C GLU A 198 58.40 -21.54 -31.03
N GLU A 199 58.79 -22.08 -29.87
CA GLU A 199 60.11 -22.73 -29.69
C GLU A 199 60.29 -23.95 -30.61
N HIS A 200 59.27 -24.81 -30.72
CA HIS A 200 59.29 -25.95 -31.64
C HIS A 200 59.44 -25.49 -33.10
N ARG A 201 58.72 -24.44 -33.50
CA ARG A 201 58.80 -23.86 -34.85
C ARG A 201 60.19 -23.28 -35.15
N GLN A 202 60.82 -22.64 -34.18
CA GLN A 202 62.21 -22.14 -34.30
C GLN A 202 63.23 -23.28 -34.41
N LEU A 203 63.09 -24.34 -33.60
CA LEU A 203 63.93 -25.54 -33.68
C LEU A 203 63.76 -26.29 -35.00
N GLN A 204 62.54 -26.42 -35.50
CA GLN A 204 62.28 -27.02 -36.81
C GLN A 204 62.94 -26.21 -37.94
N THR A 205 62.82 -24.87 -37.90
CA THR A 205 63.48 -23.99 -38.89
C THR A 205 65.00 -24.18 -38.85
N SER A 206 65.60 -24.17 -37.65
CA SER A 206 67.04 -24.41 -37.47
C SER A 206 67.48 -25.80 -37.94
N HIS A 207 66.63 -26.82 -37.80
CA HIS A 207 66.90 -28.17 -38.30
C HIS A 207 66.87 -28.21 -39.84
N GLU A 208 65.90 -27.53 -40.46
CA GLU A 208 65.82 -27.39 -41.93
C GLU A 208 67.05 -26.66 -42.49
N ASP A 209 67.48 -25.56 -41.85
CA ASP A 209 68.71 -24.82 -42.19
C ASP A 209 69.97 -25.72 -42.10
N MET A 210 70.18 -26.40 -40.97
CA MET A 210 71.32 -27.32 -40.79
C MET A 210 71.28 -28.51 -41.76
N THR A 211 70.09 -28.96 -42.17
CA THR A 211 69.92 -30.02 -43.18
C THR A 211 70.31 -29.51 -44.57
N SER A 212 70.01 -28.25 -44.89
CA SER A 212 70.45 -27.60 -46.13
C SER A 212 71.97 -27.42 -46.16
N GLU A 213 72.60 -26.94 -45.07
CA GLU A 213 74.06 -26.84 -44.96
C GLU A 213 74.74 -28.19 -45.17
N ARG A 214 74.20 -29.26 -44.55
CA ARG A 214 74.67 -30.64 -44.75
C ARG A 214 74.60 -31.04 -46.22
N ASP A 215 73.48 -30.82 -46.88
CA ASP A 215 73.28 -31.26 -48.27
C ASP A 215 74.09 -30.44 -49.27
N GLU A 216 74.33 -29.15 -49.01
CA GLU A 216 75.30 -28.34 -49.74
C GLU A 216 76.73 -28.85 -49.54
N ALA A 217 77.16 -29.11 -48.31
CA ALA A 217 78.49 -29.67 -48.02
C ALA A 217 78.68 -31.05 -48.69
N LEU A 218 77.64 -31.89 -48.71
CA LEU A 218 77.63 -33.19 -49.35
C LEU A 218 77.65 -33.06 -50.90
N ALA A 219 77.01 -32.04 -51.46
CA ALA A 219 77.11 -31.69 -52.88
C ALA A 219 78.53 -31.20 -53.25
N GLN A 220 79.12 -30.32 -52.44
CA GLN A 220 80.50 -29.84 -52.59
C GLN A 220 81.50 -31.00 -52.50
N ALA A 221 81.35 -31.91 -51.53
CA ALA A 221 82.18 -33.11 -51.41
C ALA A 221 82.04 -34.06 -52.61
N ARG A 222 80.82 -34.21 -53.17
CA ARG A 222 80.58 -34.95 -54.42
C ARG A 222 81.24 -34.28 -55.63
N GLN A 223 81.26 -32.95 -55.70
CA GLN A 223 81.96 -32.21 -56.75
C GLN A 223 83.49 -32.35 -56.61
N ALA A 224 84.04 -32.06 -55.42
CA ALA A 224 85.47 -32.19 -55.13
C ALA A 224 85.97 -33.61 -55.46
N LYS A 225 85.19 -34.65 -55.13
CA LYS A 225 85.51 -36.04 -55.49
C LYS A 225 85.56 -36.28 -57.01
N ARG A 226 84.63 -35.71 -57.78
CA ARG A 226 84.66 -35.77 -59.26
C ARG A 226 85.86 -35.04 -59.84
N GLU A 227 86.23 -33.89 -59.27
CA GLU A 227 87.44 -33.16 -59.67
C GLU A 227 88.72 -33.92 -59.32
N LEU A 228 88.71 -34.73 -58.24
CA LEU A 228 89.82 -35.58 -57.82
C LEU A 228 89.95 -36.83 -58.68
N ASP A 229 88.84 -37.50 -59.04
CA ASP A 229 88.84 -38.60 -60.01
C ASP A 229 89.30 -38.15 -61.41
N ASN A 230 89.02 -36.88 -61.80
CA ASN A 230 89.57 -36.26 -63.00
C ASN A 230 91.08 -35.92 -62.91
N ARG A 231 91.70 -35.93 -61.72
CA ARG A 231 93.13 -35.63 -61.50
C ARG A 231 94.00 -36.88 -61.33
N ARG A 232 93.62 -38.00 -61.95
CA ARG A 232 94.34 -39.30 -61.90
C ARG A 232 95.66 -39.36 -62.70
N VAL A 233 96.52 -38.35 -62.54
CA VAL A 233 97.96 -38.42 -62.87
C VAL A 233 98.77 -37.63 -61.82
N ASP A 234 98.89 -38.16 -60.61
CA ASP A 234 100.13 -38.07 -59.80
C ASP A 234 100.01 -38.81 -58.45
N ASN A 235 100.87 -39.81 -58.22
CA ASN A 235 100.83 -40.69 -57.05
C ASN A 235 101.14 -40.02 -55.69
N LYS A 236 101.39 -38.71 -55.66
CA LYS A 236 101.67 -37.94 -54.43
C LYS A 236 100.44 -37.19 -53.90
N ALA A 237 99.42 -36.96 -54.73
CA ALA A 237 98.18 -36.31 -54.32
C ALA A 237 97.25 -37.26 -53.54
N ASP A 238 97.28 -38.56 -53.87
CA ASP A 238 96.36 -39.58 -53.34
C ASP A 238 96.42 -39.74 -51.80
N VAL A 239 97.57 -39.45 -51.17
CA VAL A 239 97.74 -39.51 -49.70
C VAL A 239 97.08 -38.32 -49.00
N MET A 240 97.23 -37.10 -49.54
CA MET A 240 96.55 -35.91 -49.00
C MET A 240 95.03 -36.00 -49.24
N ALA A 241 94.62 -36.52 -50.40
CA ALA A 241 93.22 -36.76 -50.73
C ALA A 241 92.54 -37.71 -49.72
N ARG A 242 93.21 -38.80 -49.32
CA ARG A 242 92.70 -39.72 -48.30
C ARG A 242 92.57 -39.07 -46.93
N ALA A 243 93.60 -38.33 -46.48
CA ALA A 243 93.56 -37.63 -45.20
C ALA A 243 92.41 -36.61 -45.13
N GLU A 244 92.14 -35.89 -46.22
CA GLU A 244 91.03 -34.92 -46.29
C GLU A 244 89.66 -35.61 -46.38
N ILE A 245 89.54 -36.73 -47.10
CA ILE A 245 88.33 -37.57 -47.11
C ILE A 245 88.01 -38.10 -45.70
N ASP A 246 89.03 -38.52 -44.94
CA ASP A 246 88.85 -39.04 -43.58
C ASP A 246 88.60 -37.90 -42.56
N ARG A 247 89.10 -36.68 -42.80
CA ARG A 247 88.69 -35.47 -42.05
C ARG A 247 87.21 -35.17 -42.27
N LEU A 248 86.78 -35.09 -43.53
CA LEU A 248 85.38 -34.81 -43.90
C LEU A 248 84.42 -35.89 -43.39
N ARG A 249 84.84 -37.16 -43.32
CA ARG A 249 84.09 -38.24 -42.67
C ARG A 249 83.91 -38.01 -41.17
N GLY A 250 84.98 -37.58 -40.47
CA GLY A 250 84.93 -37.27 -39.04
C GLY A 250 84.10 -36.02 -38.71
N GLU A 251 83.90 -35.13 -39.67
CA GLU A 251 82.99 -33.98 -39.56
C GLU A 251 81.55 -34.35 -39.90
N LEU A 252 81.33 -35.19 -40.93
CA LEU A 252 80.02 -35.75 -41.24
C LEU A 252 79.46 -36.57 -40.08
N GLN A 253 80.24 -37.49 -39.49
CA GLN A 253 79.82 -38.28 -38.33
C GLN A 253 79.36 -37.38 -37.16
N LYS A 254 80.09 -36.29 -36.87
CA LYS A 254 79.68 -35.34 -35.82
C LYS A 254 78.39 -34.60 -36.16
N SER A 255 78.14 -34.30 -37.44
CA SER A 255 76.86 -33.72 -37.86
C SER A 255 75.71 -34.72 -37.74
N GLU A 256 75.94 -36.01 -38.00
CA GLU A 256 74.97 -37.09 -37.84
C GLU A 256 74.68 -37.37 -36.34
N ASP A 257 75.72 -37.39 -35.49
CA ASP A 257 75.60 -37.54 -34.03
C ASP A 257 74.82 -36.36 -33.41
N ASN A 258 75.08 -35.13 -33.88
CA ASN A 258 74.32 -33.93 -33.45
C ASN A 258 72.87 -33.95 -33.95
N LEU A 259 72.62 -34.43 -35.18
CA LEU A 259 71.27 -34.55 -35.74
C LEU A 259 70.41 -35.49 -34.90
N ALA A 260 70.94 -36.69 -34.57
CA ALA A 260 70.24 -37.66 -33.73
C ALA A 260 69.92 -37.13 -32.31
N ALA A 261 70.77 -36.27 -31.76
CA ALA A 261 70.50 -35.58 -30.50
C ALA A 261 69.34 -34.58 -30.61
N ALA A 262 69.28 -33.81 -31.70
CA ALA A 262 68.19 -32.87 -31.97
C ALA A 262 66.86 -33.59 -32.28
N GLU A 263 66.88 -34.68 -33.05
CA GLU A 263 65.72 -35.54 -33.31
C GLU A 263 65.11 -36.07 -32.00
N SER A 264 65.95 -36.51 -31.06
CA SER A 264 65.51 -36.99 -29.74
C SER A 264 64.93 -35.87 -28.84
N GLU A 265 65.46 -34.64 -28.92
CA GLU A 265 64.89 -33.49 -28.20
C GLU A 265 63.52 -33.08 -28.77
N VAL A 266 63.35 -33.16 -30.09
CA VAL A 266 62.06 -32.94 -30.78
C VAL A 266 61.03 -34.00 -30.39
N GLU A 267 61.41 -35.28 -30.33
CA GLU A 267 60.54 -36.37 -29.87
C GLU A 267 60.07 -36.13 -28.41
N HIS A 268 60.99 -35.79 -27.50
CA HIS A 268 60.65 -35.50 -26.11
C HIS A 268 59.71 -34.29 -25.94
N LYS A 269 59.88 -33.24 -26.77
CA LYS A 269 59.00 -32.07 -26.77
C LYS A 269 57.61 -32.40 -27.33
N ASN A 270 57.50 -33.30 -28.30
CA ASN A 270 56.21 -33.78 -28.82
C ASN A 270 55.41 -34.55 -27.76
N ASP A 271 56.06 -35.42 -26.98
CA ASP A 271 55.42 -36.11 -25.85
C ASP A 271 54.86 -35.11 -24.82
N LEU A 272 55.64 -34.09 -24.46
CA LEU A 272 55.20 -33.04 -23.53
C LEU A 272 54.02 -32.23 -24.07
N VAL A 273 54.00 -31.92 -25.38
CA VAL A 273 52.88 -31.26 -26.07
C VAL A 273 51.61 -32.12 -26.01
N ALA A 274 51.72 -33.43 -26.22
CA ALA A 274 50.58 -34.35 -26.11
C ALA A 274 50.03 -34.42 -24.66
N ASP A 275 50.93 -34.51 -23.67
CA ASP A 275 50.57 -34.63 -22.26
C ASP A 275 49.97 -33.33 -21.68
N LEU A 276 50.36 -32.16 -22.21
CA LEU A 276 49.73 -30.86 -21.93
C LEU A 276 48.36 -30.72 -22.63
N THR A 277 48.25 -31.15 -23.89
CA THR A 277 46.98 -31.12 -24.64
C THR A 277 45.89 -31.93 -23.92
N ARG A 278 46.24 -33.11 -23.42
CA ARG A 278 45.33 -33.94 -22.63
C ARG A 278 44.88 -33.28 -21.32
N LYS A 279 45.77 -32.55 -20.63
CA LYS A 279 45.44 -31.80 -19.41
C LYS A 279 44.50 -30.63 -19.69
N LEU A 280 44.61 -30.00 -20.87
CA LEU A 280 43.68 -28.96 -21.33
C LEU A 280 42.27 -29.54 -21.51
N GLU A 281 42.13 -30.65 -22.25
CA GLU A 281 40.86 -31.35 -22.48
C GLU A 281 40.18 -31.77 -21.16
N ASP A 282 40.96 -32.30 -20.21
CA ASP A 282 40.54 -32.64 -18.86
C ASP A 282 40.01 -31.42 -18.07
N ALA A 283 40.61 -30.23 -18.25
CA ALA A 283 40.19 -28.99 -17.62
C ALA A 283 38.92 -28.41 -18.26
N GLU A 284 38.81 -28.46 -19.59
CA GLU A 284 37.62 -28.00 -20.32
C GLU A 284 36.38 -28.83 -19.99
N ASN A 285 36.52 -30.16 -19.84
CA ASN A 285 35.43 -31.02 -19.40
C ASN A 285 34.90 -30.61 -18.01
N ARG A 286 35.80 -30.33 -17.04
CA ARG A 286 35.40 -29.84 -15.71
C ARG A 286 34.73 -28.45 -15.77
N ALA A 287 35.19 -27.56 -16.65
CA ALA A 287 34.55 -26.26 -16.87
C ALA A 287 33.14 -26.40 -17.47
N ALA A 288 32.94 -27.34 -18.39
CA ALA A 288 31.63 -27.66 -18.97
C ALA A 288 30.66 -28.31 -17.97
N GLU A 289 31.15 -29.10 -17.01
CA GLU A 289 30.35 -29.58 -15.89
C GLU A 289 29.94 -28.45 -14.94
N GLY A 290 30.86 -27.54 -14.61
CA GLY A 290 30.57 -26.34 -13.81
C GLY A 290 29.50 -25.43 -14.44
N LEU A 291 29.46 -25.33 -15.78
CA LEU A 291 28.38 -24.65 -16.49
C LEU A 291 27.04 -25.37 -16.32
N LYS A 292 26.97 -26.67 -16.58
CA LYS A 292 25.74 -27.49 -16.40
C LYS A 292 25.17 -27.40 -14.98
N TRP A 293 26.02 -27.28 -13.96
CA TRP A 293 25.57 -27.07 -12.57
C TRP A 293 25.05 -25.65 -12.32
N LYS A 294 25.65 -24.63 -12.94
CA LYS A 294 25.12 -23.25 -12.89
C LYS A 294 23.74 -23.17 -13.56
N ASP A 295 23.57 -23.76 -14.74
CA ASP A 295 22.31 -23.68 -15.49
C ASP A 295 21.15 -24.30 -14.70
N LYS A 296 21.38 -25.44 -14.04
CA LYS A 296 20.43 -26.08 -13.10
C LYS A 296 20.15 -25.24 -11.86
N TYR A 297 21.13 -24.50 -11.35
CA TYR A 297 20.96 -23.60 -10.22
C TYR A 297 20.10 -22.38 -10.62
N ASP A 298 20.35 -21.79 -11.78
CA ASP A 298 19.55 -20.67 -12.31
C ASP A 298 18.10 -21.11 -12.64
N GLU A 299 17.90 -22.33 -13.16
CA GLU A 299 16.56 -22.94 -13.29
C GLU A 299 15.86 -23.12 -11.94
N SER A 300 16.57 -23.69 -10.95
CA SER A 300 16.05 -23.88 -9.58
C SER A 300 15.71 -22.55 -8.90
N ARG A 301 16.53 -21.52 -9.14
CA ARG A 301 16.29 -20.14 -8.69
C ARG A 301 15.03 -19.56 -9.33
N HIS A 302 14.84 -19.71 -10.64
CA HIS A 302 13.62 -19.25 -11.31
C HIS A 302 12.37 -20.01 -10.83
N ALA A 303 12.48 -21.30 -10.49
CA ALA A 303 11.42 -22.05 -9.84
C ALA A 303 11.11 -21.51 -8.43
N ASN A 304 12.13 -21.21 -7.62
CA ASN A 304 11.96 -20.62 -6.29
C ASN A 304 11.33 -19.21 -6.36
N GLU A 305 11.79 -18.35 -7.27
CA GLU A 305 11.15 -17.05 -7.51
C GLU A 305 9.68 -17.18 -7.95
N LYS A 306 9.33 -18.21 -8.72
CA LYS A 306 7.95 -18.50 -9.13
C LYS A 306 7.09 -18.95 -7.94
N LEU A 307 7.65 -19.78 -7.05
CA LEU A 307 7.02 -20.17 -5.78
C LEU A 307 6.82 -18.96 -4.86
N GLN A 308 7.82 -18.10 -4.69
CA GLN A 308 7.71 -16.87 -3.89
C GLN A 308 6.67 -15.90 -4.47
N LYS A 309 6.55 -15.80 -5.81
CA LYS A 309 5.48 -15.05 -6.47
C LYS A 309 4.09 -15.66 -6.19
N MET A 310 3.96 -16.99 -6.15
CA MET A 310 2.73 -17.69 -5.73
C MET A 310 2.43 -17.51 -4.24
N GLU A 311 3.43 -17.53 -3.36
CA GLU A 311 3.27 -17.29 -1.92
C GLU A 311 2.75 -15.88 -1.63
N ASN A 312 3.33 -14.85 -2.26
CA ASN A 312 2.83 -13.48 -2.18
C ASN A 312 1.37 -13.35 -2.68
N VAL A 313 0.97 -14.14 -3.68
CA VAL A 313 -0.43 -14.20 -4.13
C VAL A 313 -1.32 -14.94 -3.11
N MET A 314 -0.84 -16.04 -2.52
CA MET A 314 -1.54 -16.74 -1.45
C MET A 314 -1.74 -15.86 -0.21
N ASP A 315 -0.77 -15.02 0.15
CA ASP A 315 -0.90 -14.08 1.27
C ASP A 315 -1.83 -12.90 0.95
N LYS A 316 -1.84 -12.39 -0.30
CA LYS A 316 -2.91 -11.51 -0.79
C LYS A 316 -4.29 -12.17 -0.61
N TYR A 317 -4.44 -13.48 -0.86
CA TYR A 317 -5.69 -14.22 -0.66
C TYR A 317 -6.02 -14.47 0.82
N LYS A 318 -5.06 -14.87 1.67
CA LYS A 318 -5.24 -14.99 3.13
C LYS A 318 -5.74 -13.67 3.72
N LYS A 319 -5.11 -12.55 3.32
CA LYS A 319 -5.49 -11.21 3.78
C LYS A 319 -6.91 -10.83 3.34
N LYS A 320 -7.28 -11.06 2.07
CA LYS A 320 -8.68 -10.88 1.61
C LYS A 320 -9.68 -11.77 2.35
N LEU A 321 -9.29 -12.99 2.72
CA LEU A 321 -10.13 -13.91 3.51
C LEU A 321 -10.36 -13.38 4.93
N GLN A 322 -9.32 -12.81 5.54
CA GLN A 322 -9.36 -12.16 6.85
C GLN A 322 -10.17 -10.85 6.81
N GLU A 323 -9.91 -9.96 5.86
CA GLU A 323 -10.70 -8.75 5.61
C GLU A 323 -12.19 -9.10 5.42
N GLY A 324 -12.49 -10.20 4.70
CA GLY A 324 -13.84 -10.75 4.56
C GLY A 324 -14.43 -11.35 5.84
N ALA A 325 -13.62 -11.85 6.77
CA ALA A 325 -14.07 -12.33 8.08
C ALA A 325 -14.35 -11.15 9.04
N GLU A 326 -13.49 -10.13 9.03
CA GLU A 326 -13.69 -8.86 9.74
C GLU A 326 -14.96 -8.15 9.23
N LEU A 327 -15.16 -8.08 7.91
CA LEU A 327 -16.41 -7.58 7.32
C LEU A 327 -17.64 -8.36 7.82
N ARG A 328 -17.62 -9.69 7.81
CA ARG A 328 -18.71 -10.51 8.38
C ARG A 328 -18.96 -10.23 9.86
N GLN A 329 -17.92 -9.94 10.64
CA GLN A 329 -18.06 -9.54 12.04
C GLN A 329 -18.68 -8.14 12.18
N THR A 330 -18.34 -7.17 11.32
CA THR A 330 -18.98 -5.84 11.31
C THR A 330 -20.44 -5.90 10.88
N VAL A 331 -20.78 -6.69 9.85
CA VAL A 331 -22.16 -6.94 9.42
C VAL A 331 -22.98 -7.52 10.57
N LYS A 332 -22.47 -8.54 11.27
CA LYS A 332 -23.14 -9.10 12.46
C LYS A 332 -23.29 -8.10 13.61
N GLY A 333 -22.39 -7.12 13.72
CA GLY A 333 -22.51 -5.99 14.64
C GLY A 333 -23.66 -5.04 14.24
N LEU A 334 -23.76 -4.71 12.96
CA LEU A 334 -24.82 -3.86 12.40
C LEU A 334 -26.19 -4.55 12.44
N GLU A 335 -26.28 -5.84 12.13
CA GLU A 335 -27.48 -6.66 12.30
C GLU A 335 -28.01 -6.60 13.73
N LYS A 336 -27.11 -6.76 14.72
CA LYS A 336 -27.48 -6.62 16.13
C LYS A 336 -27.94 -5.20 16.45
N GLN A 337 -27.20 -4.17 16.02
CA GLN A 337 -27.61 -2.77 16.25
C GLN A 337 -28.97 -2.46 15.63
N ASN A 338 -29.30 -3.06 14.49
CA ASN A 338 -30.60 -2.90 13.84
C ASN A 338 -31.71 -3.61 14.64
N SER A 339 -31.45 -4.81 15.17
CA SER A 339 -32.35 -5.47 16.14
C SER A 339 -32.55 -4.62 17.40
N ASP A 340 -31.46 -4.14 18.00
CA ASP A 340 -31.47 -3.24 19.17
C ASP A 340 -32.19 -1.90 18.88
N LEU A 341 -32.43 -1.53 17.61
CA LEU A 341 -33.22 -0.36 17.19
C LEU A 341 -34.68 -0.71 16.91
N VAL A 342 -34.97 -1.87 16.30
CA VAL A 342 -36.33 -2.39 16.13
C VAL A 342 -37.00 -2.60 17.49
N ASP A 343 -36.31 -3.19 18.45
CA ASP A 343 -36.82 -3.39 19.82
C ASP A 343 -37.12 -2.06 20.52
N LYS A 344 -36.30 -1.02 20.29
CA LYS A 344 -36.54 0.34 20.80
C LYS A 344 -37.73 1.01 20.12
N ASN A 345 -37.89 0.84 18.82
CA ASN A 345 -39.03 1.38 18.08
C ASN A 345 -40.34 0.73 18.55
N ALA A 346 -40.37 -0.60 18.73
CA ALA A 346 -41.52 -1.30 19.30
C ALA A 346 -41.87 -0.80 20.72
N ALA A 347 -40.86 -0.59 21.58
CA ALA A 347 -41.09 0.00 22.91
C ALA A 347 -41.60 1.45 22.84
N LEU A 348 -41.10 2.27 21.90
CA LEU A 348 -41.57 3.64 21.67
C LEU A 348 -42.99 3.68 21.11
N GLU A 349 -43.37 2.76 20.22
CA GLU A 349 -44.75 2.60 19.73
C GLU A 349 -45.71 2.18 20.85
N GLU A 350 -45.26 1.33 21.78
CA GLU A 350 -46.07 0.94 22.94
C GLU A 350 -46.24 2.10 23.94
N GLU A 351 -45.21 2.92 24.17
CA GLU A 351 -45.38 4.19 24.89
C GLU A 351 -46.29 5.17 24.13
N TYR A 352 -46.20 5.24 22.80
CA TYR A 352 -47.07 6.09 21.99
C TYR A 352 -48.54 5.63 22.04
N ARG A 353 -48.80 4.32 22.13
CA ARG A 353 -50.14 3.77 22.42
C ARG A 353 -50.65 4.19 23.79
N LYS A 354 -49.80 4.18 24.84
CA LYS A 354 -50.17 4.66 26.18
C LYS A 354 -50.51 6.14 26.16
N VAL A 355 -49.73 6.98 25.45
CA VAL A 355 -50.03 8.40 25.24
C VAL A 355 -51.33 8.60 24.46
N ALA A 356 -51.56 7.82 23.39
CA ALA A 356 -52.80 7.88 22.61
C ALA A 356 -54.04 7.53 23.44
N ALA A 357 -53.95 6.62 24.41
CA ALA A 357 -55.04 6.29 25.32
C ALA A 357 -55.48 7.45 26.24
N PHE A 358 -54.62 8.45 26.48
CA PHE A 358 -55.00 9.68 27.19
C PHE A 358 -55.67 10.74 26.29
N LYS A 359 -55.63 10.59 24.96
CA LYS A 359 -56.18 11.56 24.01
C LYS A 359 -57.71 11.76 24.16
N PRO A 360 -58.54 10.73 24.39
CA PRO A 360 -59.97 10.90 24.68
C PRO A 360 -60.24 11.61 26.02
N LEU A 361 -59.36 11.43 27.02
CA LEU A 361 -59.47 12.11 28.31
C LEU A 361 -59.13 13.60 28.19
N LEU A 362 -58.11 13.94 27.40
CA LEU A 362 -57.78 15.33 27.06
C LEU A 362 -58.92 16.01 26.30
N GLU A 363 -59.52 15.34 25.32
CA GLU A 363 -60.66 15.90 24.56
C GLU A 363 -61.91 16.04 25.47
N SER A 364 -62.13 15.14 26.42
CA SER A 364 -63.17 15.27 27.46
C SER A 364 -62.95 16.51 28.33
N TYR A 365 -61.73 16.75 28.83
CA TYR A 365 -61.43 17.96 29.60
C TYR A 365 -61.56 19.24 28.77
N LYS A 366 -61.10 19.22 27.51
CA LYS A 366 -61.26 20.34 26.56
C LYS A 366 -62.73 20.68 26.33
N ASN A 367 -63.58 19.67 26.16
CA ASN A 367 -65.03 19.86 26.04
C ASN A 367 -65.63 20.41 27.34
N GLN A 368 -65.23 19.92 28.52
CA GLN A 368 -65.67 20.48 29.81
C GLN A 368 -65.24 21.95 30.00
N ILE A 369 -64.05 22.34 29.53
CA ILE A 369 -63.59 23.73 29.54
C ILE A 369 -64.47 24.59 28.64
N ALA A 370 -64.71 24.19 27.39
CA ALA A 370 -65.60 24.93 26.48
C ALA A 370 -67.04 25.07 27.01
N ASP A 371 -67.55 24.02 27.67
CA ASP A 371 -68.87 23.99 28.31
C ASP A 371 -68.95 24.95 29.53
N LEU A 372 -67.85 25.12 30.25
CA LEU A 372 -67.72 26.10 31.35
C LEU A 372 -67.53 27.54 30.84
N GLU A 373 -66.74 27.74 29.78
CA GLU A 373 -66.54 29.04 29.13
C GLU A 373 -67.85 29.57 28.52
N SER A 374 -68.62 28.70 27.86
CA SER A 374 -69.98 28.98 27.36
C SER A 374 -70.91 29.42 28.49
N ARG A 375 -70.98 28.66 29.59
CA ARG A 375 -71.78 29.02 30.79
C ARG A 375 -71.31 30.31 31.48
N ASN A 376 -70.02 30.63 31.42
CA ASN A 376 -69.49 31.87 31.96
C ASN A 376 -69.86 33.07 31.07
N SER A 377 -69.81 32.90 29.75
CA SER A 377 -70.26 33.88 28.76
C SER A 377 -71.76 34.19 28.89
N SER A 378 -72.61 33.15 29.00
CA SER A 378 -74.06 33.35 29.18
C SER A 378 -74.39 34.07 30.49
N ARG A 379 -73.68 33.74 31.59
CA ARG A 379 -73.80 34.44 32.88
C ARG A 379 -73.32 35.89 32.81
N ALA A 380 -72.26 36.18 32.06
CA ALA A 380 -71.81 37.57 31.85
C ALA A 380 -72.88 38.39 31.12
N GLN A 381 -73.48 37.84 30.06
CA GLN A 381 -74.60 38.49 29.34
C GLN A 381 -75.83 38.70 30.24
N GLU A 382 -76.15 37.75 31.11
CA GLU A 382 -77.25 37.86 32.08
C GLU A 382 -76.97 38.94 33.13
N ILE A 383 -75.74 39.00 33.66
CA ILE A 383 -75.27 40.06 34.56
C ILE A 383 -75.36 41.44 33.89
N ASP A 384 -74.99 41.57 32.61
CA ASP A 384 -75.02 42.85 31.91
C ASP A 384 -76.45 43.30 31.55
N LYS A 385 -77.37 42.38 31.27
CA LYS A 385 -78.82 42.68 31.20
C LYS A 385 -79.35 43.19 32.54
N LEU A 386 -79.05 42.49 33.63
CA LEU A 386 -79.48 42.89 34.98
C LEU A 386 -78.88 44.25 35.40
N LYS A 387 -77.64 44.57 35.01
CA LYS A 387 -77.08 45.92 35.19
C LYS A 387 -77.88 46.98 34.42
N PHE A 388 -78.25 46.70 33.17
CA PHE A 388 -79.02 47.62 32.35
C PHE A 388 -80.42 47.87 32.92
N GLU A 389 -81.13 46.82 33.32
CA GLU A 389 -82.44 46.91 34.00
C GLU A 389 -82.34 47.65 35.34
N LEU A 390 -81.27 47.45 36.10
CA LEU A 390 -81.01 48.15 37.35
C LEU A 390 -80.71 49.64 37.14
N GLU A 391 -80.01 50.00 36.06
CA GLU A 391 -79.75 51.41 35.73
C GLU A 391 -80.99 52.09 35.10
N GLN A 392 -81.81 51.35 34.35
CA GLN A 392 -83.11 51.82 33.86
C GLN A 392 -84.09 52.06 35.02
N THR A 393 -84.13 51.19 36.02
CA THR A 393 -84.97 51.40 37.22
C THR A 393 -84.44 52.50 38.13
N ARG A 394 -83.11 52.68 38.24
CA ARG A 394 -82.50 53.86 38.89
C ARG A 394 -82.87 55.17 38.21
N THR A 395 -82.78 55.24 36.88
CA THR A 395 -83.12 56.46 36.13
C THR A 395 -84.61 56.78 36.21
N GLN A 396 -85.50 55.77 36.15
CA GLN A 396 -86.93 55.94 36.43
C GLN A 396 -87.19 56.44 37.87
N LEU A 397 -86.50 55.89 38.88
CA LEU A 397 -86.60 56.37 40.26
C LEU A 397 -86.12 57.82 40.40
N LYS A 398 -85.03 58.20 39.70
CA LYS A 398 -84.52 59.57 39.67
C LYS A 398 -85.53 60.54 39.04
N ILE A 399 -86.13 60.17 37.91
CA ILE A 399 -87.19 60.96 37.26
C ILE A 399 -88.37 61.13 38.23
N SER A 400 -88.88 60.05 38.83
CA SER A 400 -90.01 60.13 39.75
C SER A 400 -89.72 60.90 41.05
N THR A 401 -88.46 60.93 41.51
CA THR A 401 -88.06 61.78 42.65
C THR A 401 -87.91 63.25 42.25
N GLU A 402 -87.46 63.56 41.04
CA GLU A 402 -87.47 64.92 40.48
C GLU A 402 -88.89 65.43 40.17
N GLU A 403 -89.79 64.56 39.72
CA GLU A 403 -91.22 64.86 39.57
C GLU A 403 -91.84 65.16 40.94
N ARG A 404 -91.62 64.32 41.96
CA ARG A 404 -92.08 64.59 43.32
C ARG A 404 -91.48 65.86 43.93
N ALA A 405 -90.24 66.21 43.58
CA ALA A 405 -89.64 67.47 43.99
C ALA A 405 -90.37 68.66 43.36
N LYS A 406 -90.65 68.62 42.04
CA LYS A 406 -91.43 69.65 41.33
C LYS A 406 -92.89 69.70 41.79
N ASP A 407 -93.50 68.57 42.12
CA ASP A 407 -94.83 68.50 42.73
C ASP A 407 -94.82 69.11 44.14
N SER A 408 -93.73 68.94 44.91
CA SER A 408 -93.55 69.60 46.21
C SER A 408 -93.32 71.11 46.07
N GLU A 409 -92.44 71.54 45.16
CA GLU A 409 -92.20 72.96 44.86
C GLU A 409 -93.46 73.64 44.32
N THR A 410 -94.21 72.98 43.45
CA THR A 410 -95.51 73.51 42.98
C THR A 410 -96.58 73.44 44.06
N LEU A 411 -96.57 72.48 44.99
CA LEU A 411 -97.44 72.50 46.17
C LEU A 411 -97.06 73.60 47.17
N GLU A 412 -95.78 73.92 47.34
CA GLU A 412 -95.32 75.07 48.13
C GLU A 412 -95.74 76.36 47.45
N LEU A 413 -95.49 76.52 46.13
CA LEU A 413 -96.00 77.63 45.34
C LEU A 413 -97.52 77.71 45.34
N TYR A 414 -98.27 76.60 45.36
CA TYR A 414 -99.73 76.61 45.50
C TYR A 414 -100.16 76.95 46.93
N GLN A 415 -99.39 76.60 47.96
CA GLN A 415 -99.65 77.02 49.34
C GLN A 415 -99.35 78.51 49.53
N GLU A 416 -98.27 79.03 48.97
CA GLU A 416 -98.00 80.46 48.91
C GLU A 416 -99.05 81.18 48.07
N ARG A 417 -99.44 80.62 46.92
CA ARG A 417 -100.49 81.20 46.07
C ARG A 417 -101.87 81.12 46.70
N VAL A 418 -102.16 80.13 47.54
CA VAL A 418 -103.38 80.11 48.38
C VAL A 418 -103.28 81.15 49.49
N ARG A 419 -102.13 81.27 50.17
CA ARG A 419 -101.86 82.32 51.17
C ARG A 419 -101.97 83.74 50.56
N GLU A 420 -101.59 83.91 49.29
CA GLU A 420 -101.79 85.12 48.49
C GLU A 420 -103.24 85.28 48.01
N LEU A 421 -103.96 84.22 47.65
CA LEU A 421 -105.35 84.30 47.15
C LEU A 421 -106.40 84.36 48.28
N GLU A 422 -106.04 83.97 49.50
CA GLU A 422 -106.73 84.35 50.74
C GLU A 422 -106.58 85.86 51.01
N LEU A 423 -105.47 86.47 50.54
CA LEU A 423 -105.22 87.91 50.57
C LEU A 423 -105.71 88.67 49.30
N ALA A 424 -105.96 87.97 48.18
CA ALA A 424 -106.26 88.57 46.87
C ALA A 424 -107.38 87.82 46.12
N SER A 425 -108.53 88.47 45.98
CA SER A 425 -109.79 87.84 45.54
C SER A 425 -109.94 87.59 44.03
N ASN A 426 -110.80 86.61 43.71
CA ASN A 426 -111.67 86.49 42.52
C ASN A 426 -111.18 85.88 41.18
N LYS A 427 -111.64 84.63 40.98
CA LYS A 427 -112.23 84.01 39.75
C LYS A 427 -111.33 83.43 38.61
N PRO A 428 -111.80 82.37 37.90
CA PRO A 428 -111.03 81.56 36.91
C PRO A 428 -111.80 81.49 35.55
N PRO A 429 -111.85 80.42 34.69
CA PRO A 429 -111.10 79.13 34.56
C PRO A 429 -110.81 78.64 33.09
N LYS A 430 -110.47 77.33 32.94
CA LYS A 430 -110.69 76.39 31.78
C LYS A 430 -109.66 76.42 30.61
N ARG A 431 -109.00 75.30 30.24
CA ARG A 431 -109.36 74.00 29.56
C ARG A 431 -109.29 74.08 28.01
N ALA A 432 -109.01 73.03 27.21
CA ALA A 432 -108.33 71.71 27.36
C ALA A 432 -108.42 70.90 26.02
N ARG A 433 -107.59 69.84 25.84
CA ARG A 433 -107.74 68.70 24.86
C ARG A 433 -107.61 69.05 23.35
N SER A 434 -107.42 68.15 22.35
CA SER A 434 -106.88 66.76 22.18
C SER A 434 -106.68 66.52 20.62
N GLN A 435 -106.52 65.36 19.92
CA GLN A 435 -106.57 63.90 20.17
C GLN A 435 -106.12 63.04 18.94
N THR A 436 -105.45 61.88 19.10
CA THR A 436 -105.51 60.63 18.23
C THR A 436 -105.09 60.72 16.71
N GLN A 437 -104.87 59.67 15.86
CA GLN A 437 -104.73 58.18 15.93
C GLN A 437 -104.07 57.52 14.66
N SER A 438 -103.38 56.36 14.85
CA SER A 438 -103.32 55.07 14.07
C SER A 438 -103.01 54.85 12.55
N SER A 439 -102.40 53.66 12.31
CA SER A 439 -102.55 52.62 11.22
C SER A 439 -101.89 52.69 9.82
N ASP A 440 -101.05 51.68 9.53
CA ASP A 440 -100.95 50.71 8.37
C ASP A 440 -101.38 51.09 6.92
N ALA A 441 -100.83 50.58 5.79
CA ALA A 441 -99.61 49.81 5.41
C ALA A 441 -99.53 49.65 3.83
N HIS A 442 -98.61 48.82 3.28
CA HIS A 442 -98.56 48.25 1.89
C HIS A 442 -97.74 49.02 0.78
N PRO A 443 -97.51 48.53 -0.49
CA PRO A 443 -96.15 48.14 -0.98
C PRO A 443 -95.72 48.53 -2.44
N GLN A 444 -94.61 47.93 -2.96
CA GLN A 444 -94.03 47.95 -4.35
C GLN A 444 -93.32 49.26 -4.80
N GLY A 445 -92.29 49.30 -5.69
CA GLY A 445 -91.45 48.26 -6.36
C GLY A 445 -90.46 48.87 -7.41
N GLU A 446 -89.53 48.05 -7.97
CA GLU A 446 -88.66 48.28 -9.18
C GLU A 446 -87.39 49.21 -9.06
N PRO A 447 -86.40 49.24 -10.02
CA PRO A 447 -85.25 48.28 -10.05
C PRO A 447 -83.83 48.87 -10.40
N LEU A 448 -82.85 47.97 -10.65
CA LEU A 448 -81.45 48.15 -11.17
C LEU A 448 -80.45 48.80 -10.18
N SER A 449 -79.17 48.38 -10.05
CA SER A 449 -78.39 47.17 -10.44
C SER A 449 -77.09 47.16 -9.56
N GLU A 450 -76.02 46.36 -9.66
CA GLU A 450 -75.50 45.32 -10.59
C GLU A 450 -74.40 44.49 -9.84
N ALA A 451 -74.00 43.28 -10.30
CA ALA A 451 -72.96 42.46 -9.64
C ALA A 451 -72.36 41.34 -10.54
N VAL A 452 -71.17 40.79 -10.17
CA VAL A 452 -70.49 39.68 -10.87
C VAL A 452 -69.81 38.70 -9.89
N PRO A 453 -70.08 37.38 -9.99
CA PRO A 453 -69.26 36.29 -9.44
C PRO A 453 -68.89 35.21 -10.49
N GLN A 454 -68.13 34.17 -10.08
CA GLN A 454 -68.46 32.71 -10.20
C GLN A 454 -67.21 31.80 -10.33
N GLU A 455 -67.35 30.53 -9.95
CA GLU A 455 -66.35 29.45 -9.89
C GLU A 455 -66.77 28.25 -10.77
N GLY A 456 -65.80 27.47 -11.26
CA GLY A 456 -65.95 26.06 -11.71
C GLY A 456 -66.85 25.77 -12.93
N GLU A 457 -66.93 24.54 -13.46
CA GLU A 457 -66.04 23.35 -13.47
C GLU A 457 -66.65 22.32 -14.45
N GLU A 458 -65.87 21.50 -15.18
CA GLU A 458 -66.22 20.15 -15.69
C GLU A 458 -65.09 19.57 -16.61
N GLU A 459 -65.13 18.26 -16.89
CA GLU A 459 -64.04 17.41 -17.38
C GLU A 459 -64.29 16.81 -18.79
N ASP A 460 -63.26 16.20 -19.42
CA ASP A 460 -63.36 14.86 -20.08
C ASP A 460 -62.03 14.41 -20.77
N PHE A 461 -61.59 13.17 -20.47
CA PHE A 461 -60.93 12.12 -21.29
C PHE A 461 -59.85 12.43 -22.37
N ASP A 462 -58.77 11.64 -22.59
CA ASP A 462 -58.10 10.58 -21.79
C ASP A 462 -56.77 10.08 -22.46
N ASP A 463 -56.08 9.14 -21.78
CA ASP A 463 -55.15 8.09 -22.27
C ASP A 463 -53.65 8.43 -22.56
N ASP A 464 -52.82 7.36 -22.59
CA ASP A 464 -51.44 7.30 -22.07
C ASP A 464 -50.40 6.60 -23.03
N ALA A 465 -49.16 6.41 -22.55
CA ALA A 465 -48.09 5.51 -23.07
C ALA A 465 -47.31 5.96 -24.34
N THR A 466 -46.04 5.60 -24.60
CA THR A 466 -45.03 4.77 -23.86
C THR A 466 -43.58 5.16 -24.24
N GLU A 467 -42.71 5.29 -23.22
CA GLU A 467 -41.49 4.47 -22.94
C GLU A 467 -40.33 4.28 -23.96
N MET A 468 -39.10 4.57 -23.47
CA MET A 468 -37.74 4.14 -23.93
C MET A 468 -37.28 4.50 -25.38
N GLY A 469 -35.98 4.58 -25.68
CA GLY A 469 -34.79 4.56 -24.81
C GLY A 469 -33.46 4.37 -25.58
N LEU A 470 -32.37 4.90 -25.02
CA LEU A 470 -30.93 4.55 -25.17
C LEU A 470 -30.39 3.94 -26.49
N GLY A 471 -29.24 4.47 -26.95
CA GLY A 471 -28.27 3.71 -27.74
C GLY A 471 -27.58 4.51 -28.84
N GLY A 472 -26.29 4.28 -29.05
CA GLY A 472 -25.55 4.85 -30.17
C GLY A 472 -24.21 4.17 -30.40
N GLU A 473 -23.90 3.92 -31.67
CA GLU A 473 -22.59 3.60 -32.23
C GLU A 473 -22.44 4.54 -33.44
N LEU A 474 -21.39 5.35 -33.54
CA LEU A 474 -19.99 5.00 -33.83
C LEU A 474 -19.85 4.39 -35.23
N ASN A 475 -19.10 5.10 -36.08
CA ASN A 475 -18.45 4.67 -37.33
C ASN A 475 -19.12 3.56 -38.18
N ASP A 476 -19.44 3.88 -39.43
CA ASP A 476 -18.56 3.38 -40.51
C ASP A 476 -18.70 4.15 -41.84
N ALA A 477 -17.91 3.72 -42.83
CA ALA A 477 -18.03 4.01 -44.26
C ALA A 477 -17.71 5.44 -44.72
N LEU A 478 -16.40 5.70 -44.75
CA LEU A 478 -15.75 6.17 -45.98
C LEU A 478 -16.50 5.76 -47.26
N SER A 479 -17.20 6.69 -47.88
CA SER A 479 -17.52 6.64 -49.32
C SER A 479 -17.31 8.01 -49.92
N GLY A 480 -16.21 8.14 -50.67
CA GLY A 480 -15.76 9.44 -51.19
C GLY A 480 -16.70 9.96 -52.26
N THR A 481 -17.42 11.05 -51.98
CA THR A 481 -18.16 11.78 -53.01
C THR A 481 -17.17 12.50 -53.94
N THR A 482 -17.10 12.02 -55.17
CA THR A 482 -16.21 12.56 -56.18
C THR A 482 -16.72 13.92 -56.69
N MET A 483 -15.87 14.65 -57.42
CA MET A 483 -16.27 15.89 -58.11
C MET A 483 -17.44 15.68 -59.10
N THR A 484 -17.74 14.42 -59.46
CA THR A 484 -18.87 14.00 -60.28
C THR A 484 -20.19 13.97 -59.51
N ASP A 485 -20.18 13.55 -58.25
CA ASP A 485 -21.39 13.32 -57.44
C ASP A 485 -22.03 14.64 -57.00
N LEU A 486 -21.21 15.61 -56.59
CA LEU A 486 -21.64 16.99 -56.35
C LEU A 486 -22.26 17.62 -57.62
N LYS A 487 -21.73 17.33 -58.81
CA LYS A 487 -22.32 17.80 -60.10
C LYS A 487 -23.66 17.12 -60.41
N ILE A 488 -23.87 15.89 -59.94
CA ILE A 488 -25.14 15.17 -60.07
C ILE A 488 -26.18 15.73 -59.09
N GLN A 489 -25.82 15.97 -57.82
CA GLN A 489 -26.69 16.63 -56.84
C GLN A 489 -27.10 18.05 -57.30
N ILE A 490 -26.16 18.87 -57.77
CA ILE A 490 -26.47 20.21 -58.32
C ILE A 490 -27.39 20.13 -59.54
N LYS A 491 -27.27 19.09 -60.39
CA LYS A 491 -28.22 18.86 -61.50
C LYS A 491 -29.58 18.31 -61.06
N LYS A 492 -29.65 17.57 -59.94
CA LYS A 492 -30.91 17.07 -59.37
C LYS A 492 -31.69 18.24 -58.75
N LEU A 493 -31.08 18.97 -57.81
CA LEU A 493 -31.66 20.12 -57.13
C LEU A 493 -32.14 21.19 -58.11
N LYS A 494 -31.40 21.47 -59.19
CA LYS A 494 -31.84 22.45 -60.21
C LYS A 494 -33.12 22.02 -60.96
N ARG A 495 -33.33 20.73 -61.25
CA ARG A 495 -34.59 20.24 -61.85
C ARG A 495 -35.74 20.29 -60.86
N GLU A 496 -35.47 19.94 -59.60
CA GLU A 496 -36.48 19.98 -58.53
C GLU A 496 -36.93 21.43 -58.30
N LEU A 497 -36.00 22.38 -58.24
CA LEU A 497 -36.30 23.82 -58.15
C LEU A 497 -37.03 24.35 -59.40
N GLU A 498 -36.67 23.94 -60.63
CA GLU A 498 -37.45 24.25 -61.85
C GLU A 498 -38.87 23.64 -61.85
N SER A 499 -39.09 22.51 -61.17
CA SER A 499 -40.42 21.90 -61.03
C SER A 499 -41.28 22.62 -59.98
N VAL A 500 -40.71 22.99 -58.83
CA VAL A 500 -41.39 23.76 -57.78
C VAL A 500 -41.71 25.17 -58.27
N ARG A 501 -40.85 25.81 -59.08
CA ARG A 501 -41.11 27.13 -59.67
C ARG A 501 -42.30 27.17 -60.65
N LYS A 502 -42.92 26.03 -60.98
CA LYS A 502 -44.19 25.97 -61.73
C LYS A 502 -45.43 25.78 -60.85
N ASN A 503 -45.26 25.44 -59.57
CA ASN A 503 -46.34 25.22 -58.62
C ASN A 503 -46.19 26.24 -57.48
N GLU A 504 -46.97 27.33 -57.53
CA GLU A 504 -46.84 28.52 -56.65
C GLU A 504 -47.26 28.30 -55.18
N ALA A 505 -47.10 27.09 -54.64
CA ALA A 505 -47.64 26.68 -53.34
C ALA A 505 -46.69 26.88 -52.14
N ASP A 506 -45.38 26.59 -52.28
CA ASP A 506 -44.46 26.42 -51.14
C ASP A 506 -43.27 27.40 -51.14
N ALA A 507 -43.52 28.66 -50.79
CA ALA A 507 -42.47 29.70 -50.72
C ALA A 507 -41.36 29.38 -49.70
N SER A 508 -41.69 28.79 -48.55
CA SER A 508 -40.71 28.49 -47.50
C SER A 508 -39.70 27.41 -47.91
N ASN A 509 -40.14 26.37 -48.62
CA ASN A 509 -39.25 25.33 -49.13
C ASN A 509 -38.33 25.87 -50.24
N MET A 510 -38.81 26.83 -51.04
CA MET A 510 -38.00 27.51 -52.05
C MET A 510 -36.82 28.25 -51.40
N LEU A 511 -37.05 29.01 -50.33
CA LEU A 511 -36.03 29.79 -49.62
C LEU A 511 -34.92 28.91 -49.00
N VAL A 512 -35.28 27.77 -48.42
CA VAL A 512 -34.31 26.82 -47.85
C VAL A 512 -33.44 26.20 -48.96
N MET A 513 -34.05 25.86 -50.11
CA MET A 513 -33.32 25.31 -51.25
C MET A 513 -32.44 26.36 -51.96
N GLU A 514 -32.84 27.63 -51.97
CA GLU A 514 -31.98 28.73 -52.45
C GLU A 514 -30.76 28.91 -51.55
N ASN A 515 -30.92 28.97 -50.22
CA ASN A 515 -29.77 29.07 -49.29
C ASN A 515 -28.78 27.88 -49.44
N LEU A 516 -29.28 26.64 -49.51
CA LEU A 516 -28.44 25.46 -49.73
C LEU A 516 -27.74 25.49 -51.09
N LEU A 517 -28.38 26.05 -52.12
CA LEU A 517 -27.80 26.23 -53.44
C LEU A 517 -26.80 27.39 -53.49
N GLU A 518 -26.98 28.46 -52.71
CA GLU A 518 -25.98 29.51 -52.53
C GLU A 518 -24.72 28.96 -51.86
N ASP A 519 -24.82 28.27 -50.72
CA ASP A 519 -23.64 27.70 -50.04
C ASP A 519 -22.92 26.64 -50.89
N ALA A 520 -23.66 25.81 -51.65
CA ALA A 520 -23.05 24.90 -52.63
C ALA A 520 -22.30 25.64 -53.75
N ASN A 521 -22.83 26.77 -54.25
CA ASN A 521 -22.11 27.61 -55.21
C ASN A 521 -20.92 28.35 -54.57
N ARG A 522 -21.02 28.72 -53.29
CA ARG A 522 -19.97 29.40 -52.52
C ARG A 522 -18.77 28.48 -52.25
N MET A 523 -19.04 27.23 -51.92
CA MET A 523 -18.05 26.14 -51.87
C MET A 523 -17.40 25.93 -53.23
N LYS A 524 -18.19 25.83 -54.31
CA LYS A 524 -17.68 25.69 -55.69
C LYS A 524 -16.75 26.85 -56.09
N GLN A 525 -17.12 28.10 -55.78
CA GLN A 525 -16.30 29.28 -56.12
C GLN A 525 -14.94 29.28 -55.41
N ARG A 526 -14.86 28.78 -54.16
CA ARG A 526 -13.57 28.62 -53.45
C ARG A 526 -12.67 27.61 -54.17
N TYR A 527 -13.17 26.41 -54.44
CA TYR A 527 -12.41 25.39 -55.17
C TYR A 527 -11.99 25.85 -56.58
N GLU A 528 -12.80 26.65 -57.28
CA GLU A 528 -12.41 27.25 -58.57
C GLU A 528 -11.31 28.31 -58.42
N ALA A 529 -11.30 29.09 -57.33
CA ALA A 529 -10.25 30.06 -57.04
C ALA A 529 -8.91 29.37 -56.69
N ASP A 530 -8.95 28.37 -55.81
CA ASP A 530 -7.76 27.63 -55.34
C ASP A 530 -7.11 26.85 -56.50
N TYR A 531 -7.92 26.23 -57.37
CA TYR A 531 -7.44 25.58 -58.60
C TYR A 531 -6.77 26.57 -59.56
N LEU A 532 -7.34 27.78 -59.72
CA LEU A 532 -6.75 28.82 -60.57
C LEU A 532 -5.47 29.41 -59.98
N ALA A 533 -5.31 29.43 -58.65
CA ALA A 533 -4.05 29.83 -58.01
C ALA A 533 -2.93 28.84 -58.33
N ALA A 534 -3.13 27.55 -58.06
CA ALA A 534 -2.17 26.49 -58.37
C ALA A 534 -1.85 26.41 -59.88
N HIS A 535 -2.83 26.67 -60.76
CA HIS A 535 -2.60 26.69 -62.20
C HIS A 535 -1.72 27.87 -62.67
N ARG A 536 -1.86 29.06 -62.04
CA ARG A 536 -0.98 30.21 -62.32
C ARG A 536 0.46 29.95 -61.88
N GLU A 537 0.64 29.37 -60.70
CA GLU A 537 1.96 29.00 -60.19
C GLU A 537 2.67 27.99 -61.09
N LYS A 538 1.95 26.96 -61.56
CA LYS A 538 2.44 26.03 -62.58
C LYS A 538 2.86 26.74 -63.88
N LEU A 539 2.09 27.73 -64.35
CA LEU A 539 2.43 28.50 -65.56
C LEU A 539 3.68 29.38 -65.37
N VAL A 540 3.90 29.94 -64.17
CA VAL A 540 5.15 30.67 -63.85
C VAL A 540 6.34 29.72 -63.84
N LEU A 541 6.24 28.57 -63.17
CA LEU A 541 7.29 27.55 -63.15
C LEU A 541 7.60 27.02 -64.57
N GLN A 542 6.56 26.80 -65.38
CA GLN A 542 6.73 26.37 -66.78
C GLN A 542 7.38 27.46 -67.64
N LYS A 543 7.00 28.73 -67.49
CA LYS A 543 7.67 29.86 -68.17
C LYS A 543 9.15 29.94 -67.78
N ASN A 544 9.49 29.79 -66.50
CA ASN A 544 10.88 29.81 -66.04
C ASN A 544 11.68 28.63 -66.65
N LEU A 545 11.06 27.45 -66.74
CA LEU A 545 11.63 26.28 -67.43
C LEU A 545 11.86 26.53 -68.93
N ASP A 546 10.92 27.22 -69.60
CA ASP A 546 11.03 27.52 -71.04
C ASP A 546 11.96 28.72 -71.33
N GLU A 547 12.18 29.64 -70.39
CA GLU A 547 13.26 30.65 -70.45
C GLU A 547 14.64 30.00 -70.28
N ILE A 548 14.79 29.00 -69.40
CA ILE A 548 16.00 28.17 -69.30
C ILE A 548 16.24 27.36 -70.60
N ARG A 549 15.19 26.74 -71.16
CA ARG A 549 15.28 25.93 -72.38
C ARG A 549 15.50 26.74 -73.66
N SER A 550 15.06 28.00 -73.71
CA SER A 550 15.21 28.86 -74.89
C SER A 550 16.54 29.62 -74.96
N GLY A 551 17.39 29.52 -73.92
CA GLY A 551 18.80 29.91 -73.97
C GLY A 551 19.07 31.37 -74.30
N LYS A 552 18.20 32.29 -73.88
CA LYS A 552 18.09 33.63 -74.49
C LYS A 552 18.54 34.80 -73.60
N SER A 553 19.74 34.73 -73.02
CA SER A 553 20.45 35.92 -72.51
C SER A 553 21.96 35.70 -72.39
N MET A 554 22.73 36.77 -72.62
CA MET A 554 24.19 36.88 -72.56
C MET A 554 25.00 35.89 -73.43
N GLY A 555 25.82 36.45 -74.32
CA GLY A 555 26.69 35.68 -75.20
C GLY A 555 28.13 35.63 -74.71
N ASP A 556 28.60 34.43 -74.35
CA ASP A 556 29.94 33.99 -74.76
C ASP A 556 29.88 32.52 -75.21
N GLY A 557 29.58 32.33 -76.49
CA GLY A 557 29.10 31.04 -77.02
C GLY A 557 30.17 29.95 -77.10
N ALA A 558 31.45 30.29 -76.97
CA ALA A 558 32.54 29.32 -76.97
C ALA A 558 32.83 28.82 -75.55
N GLU A 559 33.10 29.72 -74.61
CA GLU A 559 33.41 29.33 -73.22
C GLU A 559 32.22 28.70 -72.52
N ALA A 560 30.99 29.22 -72.72
CA ALA A 560 29.79 28.59 -72.17
C ALA A 560 29.58 27.16 -72.72
N ALA A 561 29.88 26.92 -74.00
CA ALA A 561 29.77 25.58 -74.59
C ALA A 561 30.87 24.62 -74.11
N ILE A 562 32.07 25.12 -73.81
CA ILE A 562 33.16 24.34 -73.21
C ILE A 562 32.85 24.01 -71.76
N ALA A 563 32.41 24.99 -70.96
CA ALA A 563 31.98 24.78 -69.58
C ALA A 563 30.79 23.82 -69.47
N LEU A 564 29.81 23.91 -70.38
CA LEU A 564 28.70 22.95 -70.45
C LEU A 564 29.16 21.55 -70.89
N ARG A 565 30.15 21.41 -71.76
CA ARG A 565 30.75 20.10 -72.12
C ARG A 565 31.55 19.50 -70.98
N GLN A 566 32.35 20.30 -70.28
CA GLN A 566 33.11 19.84 -69.11
C GLN A 566 32.15 19.40 -68.00
N ARG A 567 31.15 20.23 -67.67
CA ARG A 567 30.12 19.89 -66.68
C ARG A 567 29.27 18.69 -67.10
N LEU A 568 29.00 18.51 -68.40
CA LEU A 568 28.33 17.31 -68.91
C LEU A 568 29.18 16.06 -68.66
N ASN A 569 30.48 16.09 -68.98
CA ASN A 569 31.40 14.99 -68.67
C ASN A 569 31.44 14.72 -67.16
N GLU A 570 31.63 15.74 -66.32
CA GLU A 570 31.60 15.60 -64.85
C GLU A 570 30.29 14.96 -64.36
N THR A 571 29.14 15.29 -64.95
CA THR A 571 27.86 14.62 -64.62
C THR A 571 27.72 13.21 -65.20
N VAL A 572 28.43 12.87 -66.28
CA VAL A 572 28.47 11.51 -66.83
C VAL A 572 29.37 10.61 -65.96
N ASP A 573 30.54 11.11 -65.57
CA ASP A 573 31.47 10.41 -64.67
C ASP A 573 30.77 10.11 -63.32
N GLN A 574 30.07 11.10 -62.75
CA GLN A 574 29.21 10.92 -61.57
C GLN A 574 28.08 9.89 -61.79
N LEU A 575 27.51 9.81 -63.00
CA LEU A 575 26.46 8.83 -63.33
C LEU A 575 27.04 7.41 -63.48
N GLU A 576 28.29 7.27 -63.94
CA GLU A 576 28.99 5.99 -63.97
C GLU A 576 29.44 5.55 -62.56
N GLU A 577 29.93 6.45 -61.71
CA GLU A 577 30.17 6.16 -60.29
C GLU A 577 28.88 5.76 -59.56
N LEU A 578 27.77 6.48 -59.76
CA LEU A 578 26.46 6.14 -59.18
C LEU A 578 25.93 4.80 -59.70
N ARG A 579 26.12 4.47 -60.98
CA ARG A 579 25.77 3.14 -61.54
C ARG A 579 26.61 2.03 -60.92
N LYS A 580 27.91 2.26 -60.72
CA LYS A 580 28.79 1.30 -60.06
C LYS A 580 28.38 1.08 -58.59
N ALA A 581 28.11 2.17 -57.87
CA ALA A 581 27.61 2.11 -56.49
C ALA A 581 26.24 1.41 -56.42
N HIS A 582 25.35 1.62 -57.40
CA HIS A 582 24.07 0.92 -57.50
C HIS A 582 24.27 -0.59 -57.67
N ALA A 583 25.13 -1.03 -58.61
CA ALA A 583 25.43 -2.44 -58.81
C ALA A 583 26.10 -3.08 -57.57
N GLU A 584 26.98 -2.36 -56.88
CA GLU A 584 27.57 -2.80 -55.61
C GLU A 584 26.54 -2.87 -54.46
N LEU A 585 25.45 -2.09 -54.51
CA LEU A 585 24.33 -2.16 -53.57
C LEU A 585 23.35 -3.28 -53.92
N GLU A 586 23.06 -3.53 -55.21
CA GLU A 586 22.24 -4.65 -55.67
C GLU A 586 22.85 -6.00 -55.27
N VAL A 587 24.16 -6.18 -55.44
CA VAL A 587 24.88 -7.40 -55.01
C VAL A 587 24.82 -7.57 -53.48
N LYS A 588 24.91 -6.48 -52.70
CA LYS A 588 24.77 -6.53 -51.22
C LYS A 588 23.34 -6.86 -50.81
N PHE A 589 22.34 -6.28 -51.47
CA PHE A 589 20.93 -6.58 -51.25
C PHE A 589 20.61 -8.05 -51.56
N GLU A 590 21.10 -8.58 -52.68
CA GLU A 590 20.98 -10.00 -53.02
C GLU A 590 21.64 -10.93 -51.98
N SER A 591 22.78 -10.55 -51.40
CA SER A 591 23.41 -11.33 -50.30
C SER A 591 22.51 -11.33 -49.07
N GLN A 592 22.07 -10.14 -48.64
CA GLN A 592 21.19 -9.98 -47.48
C GLN A 592 19.84 -10.67 -47.67
N GLU A 593 19.27 -10.69 -48.87
CA GLU A 593 18.02 -11.42 -49.16
C GLU A 593 18.22 -12.95 -49.08
N LYS A 594 19.38 -13.48 -49.50
CA LYS A 594 19.73 -14.90 -49.35
C LYS A 594 19.96 -15.27 -47.88
N GLU A 595 20.74 -14.48 -47.16
CA GLU A 595 20.96 -14.62 -45.71
C GLU A 595 19.65 -14.57 -44.92
N LEU A 596 18.77 -13.61 -45.24
CA LEU A 596 17.45 -13.44 -44.62
C LEU A 596 16.48 -14.56 -45.00
N THR A 597 16.66 -15.20 -46.16
CA THR A 597 15.90 -16.40 -46.57
C THR A 597 16.35 -17.64 -45.80
N ILE A 598 17.66 -17.80 -45.56
CA ILE A 598 18.20 -18.87 -44.70
C ILE A 598 17.75 -18.67 -43.25
N ALA A 599 17.88 -17.46 -42.71
CA ALA A 599 17.40 -17.14 -41.37
C ALA A 599 15.88 -17.37 -41.21
N LYS A 600 15.08 -17.16 -42.28
CA LYS A 600 13.66 -17.53 -42.32
C LYS A 600 13.45 -19.05 -42.28
N SER A 601 14.20 -19.86 -43.05
CA SER A 601 14.04 -21.32 -43.00
C SER A 601 14.41 -21.88 -41.63
N ASP A 602 15.51 -21.39 -41.05
CA ASP A 602 16.00 -21.84 -39.75
C ASP A 602 15.02 -21.44 -38.63
N LEU A 603 14.47 -20.23 -38.69
CA LEU A 603 13.39 -19.79 -37.80
C LEU A 603 12.12 -20.64 -37.97
N THR A 604 11.76 -21.09 -39.18
CA THR A 604 10.61 -22.00 -39.36
C THR A 604 10.85 -23.40 -38.81
N LEU A 605 12.08 -23.89 -38.83
CA LEU A 605 12.46 -25.16 -38.19
C LEU A 605 12.39 -25.05 -36.66
N VAL A 606 13.05 -24.02 -36.09
CA VAL A 606 13.03 -23.76 -34.63
C VAL A 606 11.60 -23.56 -34.12
N ASN A 607 10.76 -22.83 -34.85
CA ASN A 607 9.35 -22.65 -34.49
C ASN A 607 8.56 -23.96 -34.51
N ARG A 608 8.83 -24.88 -35.45
CA ARG A 608 8.15 -26.17 -35.49
C ARG A 608 8.56 -27.04 -34.31
N ASP A 609 9.86 -27.15 -34.05
CA ASP A 609 10.36 -28.01 -32.98
C ASP A 609 9.95 -27.45 -31.59
N GLN A 610 9.85 -26.12 -31.44
CA GLN A 610 9.21 -25.49 -30.26
C GLN A 610 7.71 -25.82 -30.14
N LEU A 611 6.96 -25.85 -31.25
CA LEU A 611 5.53 -26.22 -31.24
C LEU A 611 5.33 -27.69 -30.85
N ASP A 612 6.19 -28.59 -31.32
CA ASP A 612 6.12 -30.02 -30.97
C ASP A 612 6.49 -30.26 -29.49
N ILE A 613 7.49 -29.54 -28.95
CA ILE A 613 7.80 -29.53 -27.51
C ILE A 613 6.62 -28.97 -26.69
N LEU A 614 6.00 -27.87 -27.13
CA LEU A 614 4.83 -27.29 -26.47
C LEU A 614 3.61 -28.21 -26.54
N ALA A 615 3.45 -29.00 -27.61
CA ALA A 615 2.39 -30.00 -27.72
C ALA A 615 2.59 -31.13 -26.70
N SER A 616 3.80 -31.70 -26.63
CA SER A 616 4.13 -32.76 -25.67
C SER A 616 4.03 -32.29 -24.21
N LEU A 617 4.53 -31.10 -23.89
CA LEU A 617 4.39 -30.51 -22.56
C LEU A 617 2.92 -30.24 -22.19
N ARG A 618 2.10 -29.82 -23.16
CA ARG A 618 0.66 -29.60 -22.95
C ARG A 618 -0.10 -30.92 -22.76
N GLU A 619 0.34 -32.01 -23.38
CA GLU A 619 -0.21 -33.35 -23.16
C GLU A 619 0.07 -33.82 -21.73
N SER A 620 1.33 -33.82 -21.30
CA SER A 620 1.74 -34.15 -19.93
C SER A 620 1.02 -33.29 -18.86
N VAL A 621 0.93 -31.97 -19.05
CA VAL A 621 0.22 -31.07 -18.12
C VAL A 621 -1.30 -31.34 -18.10
N ASN A 622 -1.90 -31.85 -19.18
CA ASN A 622 -3.30 -32.29 -19.16
C ASN A 622 -3.49 -33.61 -18.41
N GLU A 623 -2.54 -34.54 -18.49
CA GLU A 623 -2.57 -35.80 -17.72
C GLU A 623 -2.45 -35.53 -16.21
N ASP A 624 -1.46 -34.74 -15.79
CA ASP A 624 -1.29 -34.29 -14.40
C ASP A 624 -2.54 -33.58 -13.87
N LYS A 625 -3.11 -32.69 -14.70
CA LYS A 625 -4.36 -32.00 -14.37
C LYS A 625 -5.51 -32.99 -14.18
N ALA A 626 -5.66 -33.99 -15.04
CA ALA A 626 -6.73 -34.99 -14.93
C ALA A 626 -6.57 -35.84 -13.66
N ALA A 627 -5.34 -36.21 -13.30
CA ALA A 627 -5.05 -36.90 -12.05
C ALA A 627 -5.43 -36.05 -10.81
N LEU A 628 -5.06 -34.76 -10.82
CA LEU A 628 -5.40 -33.81 -9.76
C LEU A 628 -6.92 -33.55 -9.66
N GLU A 629 -7.65 -33.47 -10.78
CA GLU A 629 -9.11 -33.33 -10.76
C GLU A 629 -9.79 -34.56 -10.15
N VAL A 630 -9.28 -35.77 -10.42
CA VAL A 630 -9.74 -37.02 -9.80
C VAL A 630 -9.48 -37.04 -8.29
N ASP A 631 -8.31 -36.59 -7.82
CA ASP A 631 -7.98 -36.55 -6.39
C ASP A 631 -8.72 -35.45 -5.63
N ILE A 632 -8.97 -34.29 -6.26
CA ILE A 632 -9.86 -33.25 -5.74
C ILE A 632 -11.28 -33.82 -5.53
N GLU A 633 -11.79 -34.64 -6.44
CA GLU A 633 -13.13 -35.22 -6.29
C GLU A 633 -13.18 -36.33 -5.22
N LYS A 634 -12.12 -37.13 -5.06
CA LYS A 634 -11.96 -38.05 -3.90
C LYS A 634 -12.01 -37.27 -2.58
N LEU A 635 -11.24 -36.19 -2.47
CA LEU A 635 -11.18 -35.35 -1.27
C LEU A 635 -12.51 -34.64 -0.99
N ARG A 636 -13.20 -34.12 -2.01
CA ARG A 636 -14.56 -33.57 -1.88
C ARG A 636 -15.54 -34.61 -1.35
N LYS A 637 -15.51 -35.84 -1.89
CA LYS A 637 -16.37 -36.92 -1.42
C LYS A 637 -16.08 -37.28 0.04
N GLN A 638 -14.81 -37.43 0.43
CA GLN A 638 -14.43 -37.68 1.82
C GLN A 638 -14.88 -36.54 2.77
N ASN A 639 -14.68 -35.28 2.36
CA ASN A 639 -15.08 -34.12 3.17
C ASN A 639 -16.62 -34.04 3.31
N LYS A 640 -17.37 -34.37 2.24
CA LYS A 640 -18.84 -34.51 2.30
C LYS A 640 -19.26 -35.63 3.27
N GLU A 641 -18.67 -36.81 3.17
CA GLU A 641 -18.95 -37.94 4.07
C GLU A 641 -18.63 -37.60 5.54
N LEU A 642 -17.57 -36.84 5.81
CA LEU A 642 -17.25 -36.33 7.15
C LEU A 642 -18.25 -35.25 7.61
N SER A 643 -18.66 -34.35 6.72
CA SER A 643 -19.67 -33.32 7.01
C SER A 643 -21.05 -33.91 7.31
N ASP A 644 -21.48 -34.93 6.57
CA ASP A 644 -22.73 -35.65 6.82
C ASP A 644 -22.67 -36.42 8.16
N LYS A 645 -21.53 -37.07 8.49
CA LYS A 645 -21.30 -37.69 9.81
C LYS A 645 -21.36 -36.66 10.95
N ASN A 646 -20.72 -35.51 10.79
CA ASN A 646 -20.75 -34.42 11.78
C ASN A 646 -22.17 -33.85 11.96
N ARG A 647 -22.96 -33.74 10.88
CA ARG A 647 -24.37 -33.33 10.98
C ARG A 647 -25.19 -34.36 11.76
N MET A 648 -25.05 -35.66 11.47
CA MET A 648 -25.75 -36.72 12.21
C MET A 648 -25.36 -36.76 13.70
N GLN A 649 -24.09 -36.50 14.03
CA GLN A 649 -23.65 -36.37 15.43
C GLN A 649 -24.25 -35.14 16.12
N LEU A 650 -24.33 -33.99 15.44
CA LEU A 650 -25.01 -32.80 15.95
C LEU A 650 -26.51 -33.02 16.16
N GLU A 651 -27.19 -33.70 15.22
CA GLU A 651 -28.60 -34.10 15.35
C GLU A 651 -28.81 -35.02 16.57
N GLN A 652 -27.94 -36.01 16.79
CA GLN A 652 -27.98 -36.89 17.98
C GLN A 652 -27.73 -36.13 19.29
N VAL A 653 -26.74 -35.23 19.32
CA VAL A 653 -26.46 -34.38 20.49
C VAL A 653 -27.64 -33.45 20.79
N ASN A 654 -28.24 -32.85 19.77
CA ASN A 654 -29.42 -32.00 19.92
C ASN A 654 -30.64 -32.78 20.43
N ALA A 655 -30.85 -34.02 19.95
CA ALA A 655 -31.91 -34.89 20.46
C ALA A 655 -31.71 -35.24 21.94
N LEU A 656 -30.48 -35.60 22.34
CA LEU A 656 -30.14 -35.89 23.75
C LEU A 656 -30.23 -34.64 24.65
N LEU A 657 -29.95 -33.44 24.12
CA LEU A 657 -30.18 -32.18 24.82
C LEU A 657 -31.67 -31.89 25.00
N LEU A 658 -32.51 -32.17 24.00
CA LEU A 658 -33.97 -32.07 24.07
C LEU A 658 -34.56 -33.04 25.11
N GLU A 659 -34.13 -34.30 25.10
CA GLU A 659 -34.52 -35.30 26.11
C GLU A 659 -34.11 -34.85 27.51
N LYS A 660 -32.88 -34.34 27.67
CA LYS A 660 -32.40 -33.77 28.94
C LYS A 660 -33.25 -32.58 29.40
N VAL A 661 -33.63 -31.66 28.51
CA VAL A 661 -34.48 -30.50 28.85
C VAL A 661 -35.89 -30.96 29.27
N ASN A 662 -36.45 -31.96 28.59
CA ASN A 662 -37.74 -32.56 28.98
C ASN A 662 -37.66 -33.22 30.36
N LEU A 663 -36.65 -34.06 30.61
CA LEU A 663 -36.42 -34.69 31.92
C LEU A 663 -36.15 -33.67 33.03
N GLN A 664 -35.46 -32.56 32.74
CA GLN A 664 -35.30 -31.46 33.70
C GLN A 664 -36.62 -30.73 33.97
N SER A 665 -37.48 -30.57 32.96
CA SER A 665 -38.80 -29.94 33.09
C SER A 665 -39.78 -30.82 33.88
N GLU A 666 -39.83 -32.13 33.61
CA GLU A 666 -40.56 -33.10 34.43
C GLU A 666 -40.04 -33.09 35.88
N GLY A 667 -38.71 -33.08 36.06
CA GLY A 667 -38.06 -32.98 37.36
C GLY A 667 -38.25 -31.62 38.07
N ILE A 668 -38.75 -30.59 37.38
CA ILE A 668 -39.22 -29.33 38.00
C ILE A 668 -40.69 -29.49 38.41
N GLY A 669 -41.56 -29.95 37.50
CA GLY A 669 -42.98 -30.17 37.79
C GLY A 669 -43.24 -31.19 38.93
N GLN A 670 -42.37 -32.20 39.10
CA GLN A 670 -42.40 -33.10 40.25
C GLN A 670 -42.04 -32.39 41.57
N ARG A 671 -41.06 -31.48 41.55
CA ARG A 671 -40.70 -30.65 42.73
C ARG A 671 -41.77 -29.62 43.06
N GLU A 672 -42.42 -29.03 42.06
CA GLU A 672 -43.54 -28.13 42.25
C GLU A 672 -44.75 -28.85 42.87
N LYS A 673 -45.08 -30.05 42.39
CA LYS A 673 -46.10 -30.92 43.02
C LYS A 673 -45.72 -31.33 44.45
N MET A 674 -44.43 -31.53 44.74
CA MET A 674 -43.96 -31.78 46.11
C MET A 674 -44.13 -30.54 47.01
N LEU A 675 -43.74 -29.35 46.54
CA LEU A 675 -43.93 -28.09 47.27
C LEU A 675 -45.40 -27.74 47.48
N GLN A 676 -46.28 -28.08 46.53
CA GLN A 676 -47.72 -27.96 46.70
C GLN A 676 -48.21 -28.90 47.81
N ARG A 677 -47.83 -30.19 47.78
CA ARG A 677 -48.13 -31.13 48.87
C ARG A 677 -47.62 -30.65 50.24
N GLU A 678 -46.46 -29.99 50.31
CA GLU A 678 -45.97 -29.42 51.58
C GLU A 678 -46.86 -28.28 52.10
N ARG A 679 -47.44 -27.44 51.21
CA ARG A 679 -48.46 -26.45 51.61
C ARG A 679 -49.74 -27.14 52.05
N ASP A 680 -50.23 -28.12 51.30
CA ASP A 680 -51.45 -28.86 51.61
C ASP A 680 -51.31 -29.60 52.96
N PHE A 681 -50.14 -30.16 53.28
CA PHE A 681 -49.80 -30.74 54.58
C PHE A 681 -49.67 -29.68 55.70
N GLY A 682 -49.25 -28.46 55.35
CA GLY A 682 -49.24 -27.31 56.26
C GLY A 682 -50.65 -26.88 56.67
N GLU A 683 -51.56 -26.76 55.70
CA GLU A 683 -52.98 -26.47 55.94
C GLU A 683 -53.66 -27.61 56.72
N LEU A 684 -53.40 -28.87 56.35
CA LEU A 684 -53.86 -30.02 57.13
C LEU A 684 -53.36 -29.96 58.58
N ARG A 685 -52.08 -29.64 58.82
CA ARG A 685 -51.56 -29.42 60.19
C ARG A 685 -52.24 -28.27 60.93
N ALA A 686 -52.61 -27.18 60.25
CA ALA A 686 -53.34 -26.08 60.85
C ALA A 686 -54.77 -26.52 61.27
N THR A 687 -55.48 -27.26 60.42
CA THR A 687 -56.81 -27.79 60.74
C THR A 687 -56.79 -28.88 61.83
N LEU A 688 -55.74 -29.70 61.88
CA LEU A 688 -55.48 -30.72 62.93
C LEU A 688 -55.22 -30.15 64.33
N SER A 689 -55.20 -28.82 64.50
CA SER A 689 -55.23 -28.18 65.83
C SER A 689 -56.63 -28.18 66.46
N GLY A 690 -57.69 -28.46 65.69
CA GLY A 690 -59.03 -28.76 66.20
C GLY A 690 -59.12 -30.21 66.69
N LYS A 691 -59.89 -30.46 67.76
CA LYS A 691 -60.13 -31.83 68.23
C LYS A 691 -61.18 -32.55 67.38
N ASP A 692 -61.03 -33.87 67.37
CA ASP A 692 -61.86 -34.89 66.72
C ASP A 692 -61.69 -34.97 65.19
N LEU A 693 -61.42 -36.19 64.71
CA LEU A 693 -60.88 -36.46 63.38
C LEU A 693 -61.93 -37.19 62.50
N PRO A 694 -62.49 -36.54 61.45
CA PRO A 694 -63.48 -37.18 60.59
C PRO A 694 -62.93 -38.35 59.77
N GLU A 695 -63.81 -39.30 59.45
CA GLU A 695 -63.46 -40.52 58.71
C GLU A 695 -62.92 -40.22 57.29
N ASP A 696 -63.27 -39.06 56.70
CA ASP A 696 -62.73 -38.55 55.42
C ASP A 696 -61.23 -38.24 55.47
N ILE A 697 -60.68 -37.87 56.63
CA ILE A 697 -59.24 -37.69 56.79
C ILE A 697 -58.53 -39.05 56.75
N LYS A 698 -59.19 -40.09 57.28
CA LYS A 698 -58.69 -41.47 57.39
C LYS A 698 -58.63 -42.14 56.01
N SER A 699 -59.67 -41.98 55.19
CA SER A 699 -59.69 -42.45 53.80
C SER A 699 -58.67 -41.70 52.93
N ARG A 700 -58.52 -40.39 53.10
CA ARG A 700 -57.48 -39.59 52.43
C ARG A 700 -56.05 -39.98 52.86
N LEU A 701 -55.85 -40.40 54.11
CA LEU A 701 -54.58 -40.94 54.61
C LEU A 701 -54.23 -42.31 53.98
N LEU A 702 -55.22 -43.17 53.77
CA LEU A 702 -55.04 -44.45 53.06
C LEU A 702 -54.70 -44.23 51.58
N ALA A 703 -55.41 -43.34 50.89
CA ALA A 703 -55.11 -42.98 49.49
C ALA A 703 -53.69 -42.39 49.35
N LEU A 704 -53.26 -41.53 50.28
CA LEU A 704 -51.88 -41.03 50.34
C LEU A 704 -50.85 -42.14 50.62
N HIS A 705 -51.22 -43.23 51.29
CA HIS A 705 -50.35 -44.39 51.49
C HIS A 705 -50.17 -45.20 50.20
N GLU A 706 -51.27 -45.51 49.49
CA GLU A 706 -51.22 -46.16 48.17
C GLU A 706 -50.42 -45.34 47.15
N GLU A 707 -50.64 -44.02 47.08
CA GLU A 707 -49.87 -43.14 46.20
C GLU A 707 -48.36 -43.18 46.53
N ASN A 708 -47.99 -43.26 47.81
CA ASN A 708 -46.59 -43.41 48.24
C ASN A 708 -45.97 -44.77 47.87
N VAL A 709 -46.77 -45.84 47.78
CA VAL A 709 -46.29 -47.16 47.30
C VAL A 709 -46.03 -47.09 45.79
N MET A 710 -46.98 -46.56 45.01
CA MET A 710 -46.82 -46.35 43.56
C MET A 710 -45.63 -45.43 43.22
N LEU A 711 -45.39 -44.38 44.03
CA LEU A 711 -44.24 -43.49 43.89
C LEU A 711 -42.90 -44.17 44.24
N LYS A 712 -42.88 -45.23 45.05
CA LYS A 712 -41.67 -46.04 45.28
C LYS A 712 -41.37 -46.98 44.11
N GLU A 713 -42.37 -47.60 43.50
CA GLU A 713 -42.16 -48.50 42.35
C GLU A 713 -41.75 -47.74 41.08
N THR A 714 -42.30 -46.55 40.86
CA THR A 714 -41.85 -45.64 39.78
C THR A 714 -40.42 -45.12 40.01
N ASN A 715 -40.01 -44.82 41.26
CA ASN A 715 -38.61 -44.53 41.58
C ASN A 715 -37.68 -45.73 41.37
N LYS A 716 -38.12 -46.96 41.72
CA LYS A 716 -37.34 -48.18 41.49
C LYS A 716 -37.10 -48.42 40.00
N THR A 717 -38.16 -48.38 39.19
CA THR A 717 -38.08 -48.64 37.74
C THR A 717 -37.32 -47.55 36.97
N THR A 718 -37.38 -46.29 37.39
CA THR A 718 -36.54 -45.22 36.82
C THR A 718 -35.06 -45.38 37.17
N ASN A 719 -34.74 -45.79 38.41
CA ASN A 719 -33.36 -46.09 38.80
C ASN A 719 -32.79 -47.30 38.03
N GLU A 720 -33.59 -48.34 37.80
CA GLU A 720 -33.21 -49.49 36.95
C GLU A 720 -32.93 -49.09 35.49
N LYS A 721 -33.71 -48.16 34.92
CA LYS A 721 -33.41 -47.57 33.59
C LYS A 721 -32.08 -46.79 33.61
N LEU A 722 -31.82 -46.01 34.66
CA LEU A 722 -30.61 -45.20 34.81
C LEU A 722 -29.35 -46.08 34.93
N ILE A 723 -29.44 -47.22 35.62
CA ILE A 723 -28.37 -48.23 35.69
C ILE A 723 -28.07 -48.81 34.29
N LYS A 724 -29.10 -49.19 33.53
CA LYS A 724 -28.94 -49.72 32.16
C LYS A 724 -28.31 -48.69 31.21
N ALA A 725 -28.74 -47.43 31.28
CA ALA A 725 -28.14 -46.34 30.49
C ALA A 725 -26.63 -46.16 30.80
N ARG A 726 -26.23 -46.25 32.08
CA ARG A 726 -24.81 -46.20 32.48
C ARG A 726 -24.00 -47.39 31.98
N GLN A 727 -24.59 -48.58 31.86
CA GLN A 727 -23.92 -49.75 31.27
C GLN A 727 -23.73 -49.55 29.76
N PHE A 728 -24.78 -49.13 29.04
CA PHE A 728 -24.71 -48.88 27.60
C PHE A 728 -23.63 -47.84 27.22
N ILE A 729 -23.57 -46.72 27.95
CA ILE A 729 -22.51 -45.70 27.75
C ILE A 729 -21.12 -46.33 27.92
N LYS A 730 -20.92 -47.16 28.95
CA LYS A 730 -19.64 -47.83 29.23
C LYS A 730 -19.24 -48.86 28.15
N GLU A 731 -20.20 -49.43 27.43
CA GLU A 731 -19.97 -50.33 26.30
C GLU A 731 -19.62 -49.55 25.02
N GLN A 732 -20.28 -48.42 24.75
CA GLN A 732 -19.90 -47.51 23.66
C GLN A 732 -18.48 -46.94 23.87
N ASP A 733 -18.16 -46.54 25.10
CA ASP A 733 -16.82 -46.10 25.54
C ASP A 733 -15.72 -47.17 25.37
N LYS A 734 -16.10 -48.45 25.25
CA LYS A 734 -15.18 -49.57 24.97
C LYS A 734 -14.99 -49.73 23.46
N LEU A 735 -16.10 -49.75 22.70
CA LEU A 735 -16.09 -49.83 21.23
C LEU A 735 -15.29 -48.69 20.58
N PHE A 736 -15.43 -47.45 21.06
CA PHE A 736 -14.66 -46.30 20.56
C PHE A 736 -13.15 -46.48 20.75
N ARG A 737 -12.72 -47.03 21.90
CA ARG A 737 -11.29 -47.31 22.16
C ARG A 737 -10.76 -48.46 21.30
N GLU A 738 -11.56 -49.49 21.06
CA GLU A 738 -11.19 -50.62 20.21
C GLU A 738 -11.10 -50.20 18.73
N GLN A 739 -11.95 -49.28 18.26
CA GLN A 739 -11.84 -48.67 16.93
C GLN A 739 -10.60 -47.78 16.79
N HIS A 740 -10.31 -46.90 17.75
CA HIS A 740 -9.09 -46.08 17.72
C HIS A 740 -7.80 -46.93 17.80
N ALA A 741 -7.81 -48.05 18.52
CA ALA A 741 -6.67 -48.98 18.54
C ALA A 741 -6.43 -49.64 17.17
N SER A 742 -7.49 -49.98 16.44
CA SER A 742 -7.36 -50.63 15.11
C SER A 742 -6.84 -49.70 14.00
N GLN A 743 -7.13 -48.39 14.07
CA GLN A 743 -6.62 -47.41 13.09
C GLN A 743 -5.11 -47.13 13.23
N ALA A 744 -4.49 -47.45 14.36
CA ALA A 744 -3.06 -47.20 14.59
C ALA A 744 -2.10 -48.13 13.81
N GLY A 745 -2.62 -49.14 13.09
CA GLY A 745 -1.81 -50.18 12.46
C GLY A 745 -1.20 -49.86 11.09
N THR A 746 -1.49 -48.71 10.47
CA THR A 746 -1.10 -48.42 9.07
C THR A 746 -0.65 -46.98 8.82
N ALA A 747 0.54 -46.61 9.31
CA ALA A 747 1.26 -45.40 8.89
C ALA A 747 2.79 -45.61 8.95
N PRO A 748 3.60 -44.98 8.07
CA PRO A 748 5.06 -45.10 8.11
C PRO A 748 5.69 -44.42 9.35
N ALA A 749 6.78 -44.97 9.85
CA ALA A 749 7.35 -44.60 11.15
C ALA A 749 8.02 -43.19 11.25
N GLY A 750 8.09 -42.42 10.16
CA GLY A 750 8.76 -41.10 10.15
C GLY A 750 7.96 -39.98 10.83
N THR A 751 6.68 -39.83 10.48
CA THR A 751 5.85 -38.68 10.92
C THR A 751 5.36 -38.75 12.37
N PHE A 752 5.62 -39.86 13.09
CA PHE A 752 5.08 -40.08 14.44
C PHE A 752 5.90 -39.37 15.54
N GLU A 753 7.20 -39.16 15.33
CA GLU A 753 8.08 -38.47 16.28
C GLU A 753 7.78 -36.96 16.33
N GLU A 754 7.63 -36.33 15.16
CA GLU A 754 7.22 -34.92 15.04
C GLU A 754 5.82 -34.69 15.60
N ALA A 755 4.84 -35.52 15.23
CA ALA A 755 3.49 -35.43 15.75
C ALA A 755 3.46 -35.56 17.29
N ARG A 756 4.28 -36.44 17.87
CA ARG A 756 4.46 -36.53 19.34
C ARG A 756 5.10 -35.29 19.93
N SER A 757 6.12 -34.71 19.30
CA SER A 757 6.77 -33.50 19.79
C SER A 757 5.80 -32.30 19.79
N GLN A 758 5.01 -32.14 18.73
CA GLN A 758 4.02 -31.08 18.58
C GLN A 758 2.84 -31.27 19.55
N VAL A 759 2.32 -32.50 19.69
CA VAL A 759 1.30 -32.81 20.71
C VAL A 759 1.80 -32.50 22.11
N LYS A 760 3.06 -32.85 22.45
CA LYS A 760 3.64 -32.55 23.75
C LYS A 760 3.77 -31.05 24.02
N ILE A 761 4.20 -30.26 23.01
CA ILE A 761 4.25 -28.79 23.11
C ILE A 761 2.84 -28.22 23.36
N LEU A 762 1.83 -28.73 22.66
CA LEU A 762 0.43 -28.34 22.84
C LEU A 762 -0.14 -28.79 24.20
N GLU A 763 0.27 -29.93 24.75
CA GLU A 763 -0.10 -30.38 26.10
C GLU A 763 0.52 -29.48 27.18
N ASP A 764 1.81 -29.11 27.04
CA ASP A 764 2.50 -28.18 27.94
C ASP A 764 1.88 -26.77 27.87
N ASP A 765 1.51 -26.27 26.69
CA ASP A 765 0.79 -25.00 26.55
C ASP A 765 -0.64 -25.04 27.08
N LEU A 766 -1.37 -26.15 26.86
CA LEU A 766 -2.69 -26.37 27.45
C LEU A 766 -2.60 -26.40 29.00
N ALA A 767 -1.52 -26.96 29.55
CA ALA A 767 -1.24 -26.94 30.99
C ALA A 767 -0.90 -25.52 31.49
N ARG A 768 -0.07 -24.76 30.77
CA ARG A 768 0.22 -23.34 31.05
C ARG A 768 -1.07 -22.51 31.07
N GLN A 769 -1.91 -22.61 30.04
CA GLN A 769 -3.18 -21.88 29.95
C GLN A 769 -4.18 -22.29 31.05
N LYS A 770 -4.30 -23.58 31.36
CA LYS A 770 -5.13 -24.05 32.50
C LYS A 770 -4.64 -23.50 33.84
N SER A 771 -3.33 -23.36 34.03
CA SER A 771 -2.77 -22.73 35.23
C SER A 771 -3.12 -21.25 35.32
N LEU A 772 -2.94 -20.50 34.23
CA LEU A 772 -3.29 -19.08 34.14
C LEU A 772 -4.77 -18.82 34.44
N MET A 773 -5.67 -19.60 33.84
CA MET A 773 -7.12 -19.54 34.11
C MET A 773 -7.46 -19.85 35.58
N LYS A 774 -6.77 -20.82 36.19
CA LYS A 774 -6.96 -21.18 37.60
C LYS A 774 -6.55 -20.03 38.54
N ASP A 775 -5.48 -19.30 38.22
CA ASP A 775 -5.04 -18.16 39.01
C ASP A 775 -5.86 -16.89 38.77
N LEU A 776 -6.34 -16.64 37.54
CA LEU A 776 -7.35 -15.61 37.27
C LEU A 776 -8.64 -15.88 38.05
N THR A 777 -9.11 -17.14 38.11
CA THR A 777 -10.27 -17.53 38.90
C THR A 777 -10.07 -17.25 40.39
N LYS A 778 -8.88 -17.53 40.95
CA LYS A 778 -8.53 -17.18 42.34
C LYS A 778 -8.51 -15.67 42.59
N ARG A 779 -8.04 -14.85 41.64
CA ARG A 779 -8.05 -13.39 41.75
C ARG A 779 -9.48 -12.87 41.81
N TYR A 780 -10.31 -13.27 40.85
CA TYR A 780 -11.72 -12.90 40.79
C TYR A 780 -12.50 -13.33 42.05
N GLN A 781 -12.25 -14.53 42.59
CA GLN A 781 -12.84 -14.97 43.87
C GLN A 781 -12.39 -14.12 45.06
N ARG A 782 -11.12 -13.67 45.11
CA ARG A 782 -10.63 -12.75 46.15
C ARG A 782 -11.27 -11.36 46.00
N GLU A 783 -11.39 -10.85 44.79
CA GLU A 783 -12.05 -9.57 44.49
C GLU A 783 -13.54 -9.60 44.85
N GLN A 784 -14.26 -10.68 44.52
CA GLN A 784 -15.65 -10.89 44.98
C GLN A 784 -15.75 -10.97 46.50
N ALA A 785 -14.86 -11.69 47.18
CA ALA A 785 -14.85 -11.76 48.65
C ALA A 785 -14.56 -10.39 49.28
N LEU A 786 -13.66 -9.59 48.69
CA LEU A 786 -13.41 -8.22 49.14
C LEU A 786 -14.64 -7.32 48.92
N MET A 787 -15.25 -7.34 47.74
CA MET A 787 -16.49 -6.59 47.47
C MET A 787 -17.63 -6.99 48.42
N LEU A 788 -17.82 -8.29 48.67
CA LEU A 788 -18.80 -8.77 49.66
C LEU A 788 -18.48 -8.29 51.08
N SER A 789 -17.21 -8.21 51.48
CA SER A 789 -16.84 -7.68 52.80
C SER A 789 -17.03 -6.16 52.91
N VAL A 790 -16.87 -5.41 51.81
CA VAL A 790 -17.22 -3.98 51.73
C VAL A 790 -18.74 -3.80 51.81
N VAL A 791 -19.53 -4.53 51.03
CA VAL A 791 -21.00 -4.49 51.10
C VAL A 791 -21.51 -4.90 52.48
N HIS A 792 -20.94 -5.94 53.10
CA HIS A 792 -21.30 -6.37 54.45
C HIS A 792 -20.94 -5.32 55.51
N SER A 793 -19.76 -4.69 55.44
CA SER A 793 -19.36 -3.64 56.39
C SER A 793 -20.15 -2.33 56.20
N MET A 794 -20.49 -1.96 54.97
CA MET A 794 -21.44 -0.88 54.68
C MET A 794 -22.84 -1.21 55.21
N GLY A 795 -23.31 -2.45 55.03
CA GLY A 795 -24.57 -2.95 55.59
C GLY A 795 -24.59 -2.91 57.12
N MET A 796 -23.53 -3.38 57.79
CA MET A 796 -23.39 -3.30 59.25
C MET A 796 -23.31 -1.85 59.76
N ASN A 797 -22.61 -0.96 59.06
CA ASN A 797 -22.57 0.46 59.41
C ASN A 797 -23.93 1.14 59.22
N THR A 798 -24.66 0.79 58.17
CA THR A 798 -26.03 1.26 57.91
C THR A 798 -26.98 0.76 59.00
N ALA A 799 -26.91 -0.53 59.35
CA ALA A 799 -27.69 -1.12 60.44
C ALA A 799 -27.34 -0.50 61.81
N ARG A 800 -26.07 -0.24 62.10
CA ARG A 800 -25.64 0.50 63.30
C ARG A 800 -26.14 1.94 63.31
N GLY A 801 -26.22 2.60 62.15
CA GLY A 801 -26.83 3.92 62.00
C GLY A 801 -28.32 3.91 62.34
N HIS A 802 -29.07 2.91 61.88
CA HIS A 802 -30.50 2.76 62.18
C HIS A 802 -30.77 2.31 63.64
N LEU A 803 -29.89 1.50 64.23
CA LEU A 803 -29.98 1.05 65.63
C LEU A 803 -29.42 2.09 66.63
N GLY A 804 -28.68 3.11 66.19
CA GLY A 804 -28.07 4.13 67.05
C GLY A 804 -29.02 5.28 67.47
N GLY A 805 -30.30 5.21 67.12
CA GLY A 805 -31.25 6.32 67.17
C GLY A 805 -31.84 6.70 68.55
N GLN A 806 -31.12 6.61 69.68
CA GLN A 806 -31.68 7.04 70.97
C GLN A 806 -30.70 7.52 72.07
N ARG A 807 -30.50 8.85 72.13
CA ARG A 807 -30.28 9.67 73.36
C ARG A 807 -28.93 9.49 74.14
N PRO A 808 -28.55 10.39 75.08
CA PRO A 808 -27.36 11.22 74.81
C PRO A 808 -26.34 11.43 75.97
N SER A 809 -25.30 12.23 75.65
CA SER A 809 -24.50 13.10 76.56
C SER A 809 -23.27 12.53 77.27
N ASN A 810 -22.19 13.32 77.26
CA ASN A 810 -21.02 13.39 78.18
C ASN A 810 -20.35 12.09 78.69
N SER A 811 -19.02 11.89 78.65
CA SER A 811 -17.92 12.88 78.65
C SER A 811 -16.55 12.27 78.24
N LYS A 812 -15.53 13.13 78.09
CA LYS A 812 -14.08 12.79 77.97
C LYS A 812 -13.46 12.62 79.39
N PRO A 813 -12.20 12.14 79.57
CA PRO A 813 -11.15 11.86 78.59
C PRO A 813 -10.45 10.48 78.70
N ALA A 814 -9.47 10.28 77.82
CA ALA A 814 -8.52 9.17 77.81
C ALA A 814 -7.45 9.26 78.93
N TRP A 815 -6.68 8.19 79.14
CA TRP A 815 -5.20 8.19 79.13
C TRP A 815 -4.62 6.75 79.11
N LEU A 816 -3.29 6.60 78.92
CA LEU A 816 -2.50 5.34 78.98
C LEU A 816 -2.97 4.20 78.04
N SER A 817 -2.33 3.94 76.91
CA SER A 817 -0.92 3.52 76.81
C SER A 817 -0.39 3.79 75.38
N SER A 818 0.81 4.35 75.19
CA SER A 818 2.15 3.76 75.41
C SER A 818 2.51 2.73 74.32
N VAL A 819 3.04 3.09 73.15
CA VAL A 819 4.38 3.64 72.81
C VAL A 819 5.38 2.58 72.34
N ARG A 820 5.72 2.63 71.04
CA ARG A 820 7.02 2.40 70.37
C ARG A 820 6.79 2.56 68.84
N ASN A 821 7.61 3.29 68.07
CA ASN A 821 8.95 2.94 67.56
C ASN A 821 8.94 1.56 66.84
N THR A 822 9.22 1.42 65.54
CA THR A 822 9.80 2.31 64.49
C THR A 822 9.08 2.04 63.13
N ASN A 823 9.33 2.65 61.96
CA ASN A 823 10.50 3.38 61.44
C ASN A 823 10.13 4.27 60.20
N ARG A 824 10.91 5.35 59.94
CA ARG A 824 10.96 6.28 58.76
C ARG A 824 9.63 6.87 58.20
N LEU A 825 9.44 8.19 58.03
CA LEU A 825 10.17 9.25 57.28
C LEU A 825 9.97 9.15 55.75
N GLN A 826 9.23 10.05 55.07
CA GLN A 826 9.41 11.51 54.76
C GLN A 826 10.35 11.75 53.56
N ARG A 827 10.24 12.80 52.69
CA ARG A 827 9.30 13.95 52.45
C ARG A 827 9.49 14.38 50.94
N VAL A 828 9.03 15.48 50.32
CA VAL A 828 8.45 16.82 50.63
C VAL A 828 7.33 17.06 49.54
N ALA A 829 6.12 17.59 49.79
CA ALA A 829 5.67 19.01 49.82
C ALA A 829 6.18 19.91 48.65
N ARG A 830 5.45 20.89 48.07
CA ARG A 830 4.39 21.85 48.50
C ARG A 830 3.80 22.55 47.23
N PRO A 831 3.01 23.66 47.28
CA PRO A 831 1.79 24.05 48.04
C PRO A 831 0.55 24.15 47.08
N SER A 832 -0.74 24.23 47.44
CA SER A 832 -1.53 24.81 48.55
C SER A 832 -1.96 26.29 48.38
N SER A 833 -3.24 26.52 48.03
CA SER A 833 -4.09 27.72 48.27
C SER A 833 -5.47 27.55 47.55
N TYR A 834 -6.64 28.08 47.97
CA TYR A 834 -7.08 28.69 49.24
C TYR A 834 -8.61 28.43 49.47
N SER A 835 -9.26 29.13 50.41
CA SER A 835 -10.61 28.87 50.99
C SER A 835 -11.87 29.28 50.18
N PRO A 836 -13.07 28.75 50.50
CA PRO A 836 -14.35 29.06 49.83
C PRO A 836 -15.29 30.04 50.60
N SER A 837 -16.48 30.29 50.01
CA SER A 837 -17.74 30.83 50.62
C SER A 837 -17.96 32.39 50.61
N PRO A 838 -19.19 32.91 50.84
CA PRO A 838 -20.29 32.87 49.86
C PRO A 838 -21.17 34.15 49.77
N PHE A 839 -21.65 34.58 48.58
CA PHE A 839 -22.76 35.56 48.51
C PHE A 839 -23.68 35.45 47.27
N ARG A 840 -24.77 36.22 47.29
CA ARG A 840 -25.99 36.13 46.46
C ARG A 840 -25.92 36.84 45.09
N LEU A 841 -26.90 36.47 44.24
CA LEU A 841 -27.61 37.31 43.25
C LEU A 841 -26.89 37.63 41.91
N VAL A 842 -27.44 37.16 40.78
CA VAL A 842 -28.12 37.96 39.72
C VAL A 842 -28.34 37.13 38.43
N LYS A 843 -29.58 37.17 37.92
CA LYS A 843 -30.12 36.93 36.54
C LYS A 843 -29.32 36.14 35.48
N MET A 844 -29.99 35.14 34.89
CA MET A 844 -29.87 34.75 33.46
C MET A 844 -30.19 35.95 32.53
N PRO A 845 -29.55 36.06 31.34
CA PRO A 845 -30.22 35.58 30.12
C PRO A 845 -29.27 35.03 29.02
N ALA A 846 -29.83 34.82 27.81
CA ALA A 846 -29.15 34.70 26.51
C ALA A 846 -28.43 33.37 26.16
N ILE A 847 -29.18 32.24 26.17
CA ILE A 847 -28.89 31.10 25.28
C ILE A 847 -29.71 31.28 23.99
N ILE A 848 -29.27 32.20 23.11
CA ILE A 848 -29.84 32.40 21.76
C ILE A 848 -28.71 32.58 20.73
N ASP A 849 -27.76 33.49 20.99
CA ASP A 849 -26.72 33.89 20.01
C ASP A 849 -25.74 32.78 19.58
N LYS A 850 -25.63 31.69 20.36
CA LYS A 850 -24.73 30.56 20.03
C LYS A 850 -25.33 29.51 19.09
N ILE A 851 -26.61 29.63 18.72
CA ILE A 851 -27.25 28.74 17.73
C ILE A 851 -27.42 29.47 16.37
N ALA A 852 -27.60 30.80 16.38
CA ALA A 852 -27.74 31.61 15.17
C ALA A 852 -26.53 31.50 14.21
N ASN A 853 -25.30 31.55 14.72
CA ASN A 853 -24.09 31.50 13.90
C ASN A 853 -23.79 30.14 13.24
N ALA A 854 -24.59 29.09 13.52
CA ALA A 854 -24.40 27.76 12.94
C ALA A 854 -25.21 27.51 11.66
N LEU A 855 -26.12 28.41 11.29
CA LEU A 855 -27.09 28.21 10.19
C LEU A 855 -27.25 29.42 9.26
N HIS A 856 -26.14 29.94 8.73
CA HIS A 856 -26.17 30.91 7.62
C HIS A 856 -26.00 30.23 6.25
N LEU A 857 -27.06 29.58 5.79
CA LEU A 857 -27.29 29.30 4.37
C LEU A 857 -28.19 30.38 3.77
N ASN A 858 -27.62 31.31 3.01
CA ASN A 858 -28.34 31.82 1.83
C ASN A 858 -27.41 32.30 0.71
N LYS A 859 -28.00 32.26 -0.50
CA LYS A 859 -27.38 32.40 -1.82
C LYS A 859 -26.90 33.82 -2.11
N GLY A 860 -25.85 33.93 -2.91
CA GLY A 860 -25.50 35.11 -3.69
C GLY A 860 -24.58 34.72 -4.84
N HIS A 861 -24.95 35.03 -6.08
CA HIS A 861 -24.02 34.88 -7.20
C HIS A 861 -23.00 36.03 -7.15
N SER A 862 -21.71 35.70 -7.15
CA SER A 862 -20.67 36.63 -7.56
C SER A 862 -19.67 35.89 -8.44
N THR A 863 -19.81 36.03 -9.75
CA THR A 863 -18.79 35.68 -10.75
C THR A 863 -17.66 36.71 -10.68
N ALA A 864 -16.96 36.72 -9.54
CA ALA A 864 -15.71 37.46 -9.38
C ALA A 864 -14.63 36.75 -10.20
N SER A 865 -14.07 37.44 -11.19
CA SER A 865 -12.96 36.92 -12.00
C SER A 865 -11.75 36.67 -11.10
N ALA A 866 -11.47 35.41 -10.80
CA ALA A 866 -10.31 35.02 -10.01
C ALA A 866 -9.03 35.50 -10.71
N SER A 867 -8.23 36.28 -9.99
CA SER A 867 -6.82 36.45 -10.34
C SER A 867 -6.05 35.32 -9.64
N PRO A 868 -5.08 34.66 -10.30
CA PRO A 868 -4.32 33.57 -9.68
C PRO A 868 -3.59 34.06 -8.43
N ALA A 869 -3.39 33.16 -7.46
CA ALA A 869 -2.78 33.50 -6.17
C ALA A 869 -1.36 34.09 -6.28
N PHE A 870 -0.66 33.86 -7.40
CA PHE A 870 0.67 34.39 -7.69
C PHE A 870 0.75 35.06 -9.07
N ASP A 871 1.54 36.13 -9.16
CA ASP A 871 1.83 36.85 -10.41
C ASP A 871 2.87 36.09 -11.25
N GLU A 872 2.52 35.76 -12.50
CA GLU A 872 3.36 35.10 -13.50
C GLU A 872 4.71 35.81 -13.73
N LYS A 873 4.80 37.11 -13.46
CA LYS A 873 6.03 37.93 -13.59
C LYS A 873 6.94 37.86 -12.37
N LYS A 874 6.45 37.34 -11.24
CA LYS A 874 7.20 37.15 -10.01
C LYS A 874 7.49 35.68 -9.70
N VAL A 875 6.54 34.79 -9.99
CA VAL A 875 6.63 33.37 -9.65
C VAL A 875 6.73 32.51 -10.91
N ILE A 876 7.93 32.00 -11.18
CA ILE A 876 8.19 31.09 -12.30
C ILE A 876 7.83 29.67 -11.87
N VAL A 877 6.85 29.07 -12.54
CA VAL A 877 6.48 27.66 -12.36
C VAL A 877 6.88 26.84 -13.59
N ILE A 878 7.59 25.74 -13.36
CA ILE A 878 7.96 24.74 -14.36
C ILE A 878 7.32 23.41 -13.96
N PHE A 879 6.44 22.88 -14.80
CA PHE A 879 5.93 21.52 -14.63
C PHE A 879 6.94 20.53 -15.20
N VAL A 880 7.17 19.41 -14.51
CA VAL A 880 8.03 18.33 -15.01
C VAL A 880 7.19 17.07 -15.22
N LEU A 881 7.01 16.71 -16.50
CA LEU A 881 6.13 15.63 -16.96
C LEU A 881 6.92 14.53 -17.70
N GLY A 882 6.23 13.44 -18.05
CA GLY A 882 6.83 12.21 -18.55
C GLY A 882 6.37 10.97 -17.77
N GLY A 883 6.65 9.78 -18.27
CA GLY A 883 6.13 8.52 -17.72
C GLY A 883 6.62 8.16 -16.31
N PRO A 884 6.00 7.18 -15.63
CA PRO A 884 6.57 6.60 -14.42
C PRO A 884 7.88 5.87 -14.78
N GLY A 885 8.95 6.05 -14.02
CA GLY A 885 10.27 5.42 -14.30
C GLY A 885 11.24 6.26 -15.13
N VAL A 886 10.75 7.26 -15.87
CA VAL A 886 11.51 8.11 -16.82
C VAL A 886 12.60 9.02 -16.20
N GLY A 887 12.85 8.95 -14.89
CA GLY A 887 13.94 9.68 -14.22
C GLY A 887 13.65 11.11 -13.73
N LYS A 888 12.44 11.65 -13.91
CA LYS A 888 12.04 13.02 -13.49
C LYS A 888 12.64 13.48 -12.15
N GLY A 889 12.34 12.79 -11.06
CA GLY A 889 12.79 13.19 -9.71
C GLY A 889 14.31 13.24 -9.56
N THR A 890 15.05 12.40 -10.27
CA THR A 890 16.52 12.42 -10.32
C THR A 890 17.02 13.69 -11.00
N GLN A 891 16.40 14.08 -12.12
CA GLN A 891 16.75 15.30 -12.85
C GLN A 891 16.33 16.55 -12.07
N CYS A 892 15.14 16.57 -11.48
CA CYS A 892 14.67 17.67 -10.64
C CYS A 892 15.58 17.92 -9.43
N ALA A 893 16.06 16.86 -8.77
CA ALA A 893 16.97 16.98 -7.63
C ALA A 893 18.30 17.67 -8.01
N ARG A 894 18.82 17.43 -9.22
CA ARG A 894 20.01 18.10 -9.76
C ARG A 894 19.71 19.53 -10.24
N LEU A 895 18.59 19.75 -10.93
CA LEU A 895 18.16 21.09 -11.37
C LEU A 895 17.93 22.05 -10.18
N VAL A 896 17.51 21.54 -9.02
CA VAL A 896 17.42 22.35 -7.79
C VAL A 896 18.81 22.81 -7.33
N GLN A 897 19.81 21.93 -7.36
CA GLN A 897 21.19 22.24 -6.96
C GLN A 897 21.81 23.34 -7.85
N ASP A 898 21.58 23.29 -9.16
CA ASP A 898 22.12 24.27 -10.11
C ASP A 898 21.41 25.65 -10.07
N PHE A 899 20.10 25.70 -9.85
CA PHE A 899 19.28 26.90 -10.14
C PHE A 899 18.55 27.53 -8.94
N ASN A 900 18.71 26.98 -7.73
CA ASN A 900 18.03 27.43 -6.51
C ASN A 900 16.49 27.46 -6.61
N PHE A 901 15.88 26.45 -7.25
CA PHE A 901 14.44 26.20 -7.13
C PHE A 901 14.07 25.79 -5.69
N CYS A 902 12.90 26.20 -5.18
CA CYS A 902 12.50 25.83 -3.82
C CYS A 902 11.67 24.55 -3.79
N HIS A 903 11.94 23.75 -2.77
CA HIS A 903 11.05 22.70 -2.28
C HIS A 903 10.76 22.81 -0.79
N LEU A 904 9.62 22.24 -0.44
CA LEU A 904 9.19 21.94 0.91
C LEU A 904 8.92 20.43 1.00
N SER A 905 9.77 19.75 1.76
CA SER A 905 9.38 18.47 2.35
C SER A 905 8.54 18.80 3.57
N GLY A 906 7.38 18.14 3.73
CA GLY A 906 6.52 18.35 4.89
C GLY A 906 7.11 17.73 6.15
N SER A 907 8.02 18.42 6.83
CA SER A 907 8.41 18.09 8.21
C SER A 907 8.55 19.33 9.10
N SER A 908 7.44 19.67 9.75
CA SER A 908 7.45 20.38 11.03
C SER A 908 7.18 19.40 12.17
N VAL A 909 8.02 18.38 12.35
CA VAL A 909 8.44 17.84 13.67
C VAL A 909 9.79 17.12 13.52
N VAL A 910 10.79 17.63 14.23
CA VAL A 910 12.07 17.05 14.67
C VAL A 910 12.34 15.56 14.36
N THR A 911 13.41 15.26 13.60
CA THR A 911 14.56 14.43 14.04
C THR A 911 15.71 14.46 13.00
N PHE A 912 16.95 14.39 13.50
CA PHE A 912 18.25 14.51 12.81
C PHE A 912 18.46 13.67 11.55
N GLY A 913 19.04 14.31 10.51
CA GLY A 913 20.39 13.92 10.07
C GLY A 913 20.57 13.13 8.76
N LEU A 914 20.48 13.82 7.60
CA LEU A 914 21.40 13.67 6.46
C LEU A 914 21.13 14.76 5.39
N SER A 915 22.20 15.17 4.70
CA SER A 915 22.35 16.28 3.74
C SER A 915 21.10 16.74 2.94
N ASP A 916 20.80 18.04 3.04
CA ASP A 916 19.67 18.73 2.39
C ASP A 916 19.69 18.71 0.85
N ILE A 917 18.81 17.90 0.22
CA ILE A 917 18.46 17.97 -1.22
C ILE A 917 16.94 17.82 -1.36
N TYR A 918 16.33 18.62 -2.24
CA TYR A 918 14.94 19.06 -2.04
C TYR A 918 14.18 19.30 -3.38
N THR A 919 13.07 18.59 -3.68
CA THR A 919 12.26 18.74 -4.94
C THR A 919 10.73 18.64 -4.71
N LEU A 920 9.89 19.56 -5.22
CA LEU A 920 8.41 19.48 -5.09
C LEU A 920 7.82 18.37 -5.97
N VAL A 921 7.92 17.13 -5.50
CA VAL A 921 7.20 16.00 -6.09
C VAL A 921 5.77 15.99 -5.55
N ALA A 922 4.78 16.17 -6.42
CA ALA A 922 3.37 16.15 -6.03
C ALA A 922 2.98 14.81 -5.35
N GLY A 923 3.62 13.71 -5.77
CA GLY A 923 3.48 12.39 -5.14
C GLY A 923 4.08 12.28 -3.73
N ASP A 924 5.08 13.09 -3.38
CA ASP A 924 5.66 13.10 -2.02
C ASP A 924 4.92 14.06 -1.07
N LEU A 925 4.34 15.17 -1.58
CA LEU A 925 3.34 15.94 -0.83
C LEU A 925 2.12 15.07 -0.47
N LEU A 926 1.65 14.26 -1.42
CA LEU A 926 0.57 13.29 -1.18
C LEU A 926 0.99 12.20 -0.17
N ARG A 927 2.20 11.63 -0.27
CA ARG A 927 2.70 10.66 0.74
C ARG A 927 2.91 11.27 2.12
N ALA A 928 3.31 12.53 2.22
CA ALA A 928 3.41 13.24 3.49
C ALA A 928 2.03 13.44 4.13
N GLU A 929 1.04 13.89 3.35
CA GLU A 929 -0.35 14.05 3.81
C GLU A 929 -1.01 12.70 4.16
N GLN A 930 -0.68 11.62 3.43
CA GLN A 930 -1.06 10.25 3.76
C GLN A 930 -0.57 9.81 5.14
N ASN A 931 0.66 10.18 5.50
CA ASN A 931 1.29 9.77 6.75
C ASN A 931 1.07 10.77 7.89
N ARG A 932 0.35 11.88 7.65
CA ARG A 932 0.09 12.92 8.65
C ARG A 932 -1.01 12.49 9.61
N GLU A 933 -0.67 12.38 10.90
CA GLU A 933 -1.64 12.07 11.94
C GLU A 933 -2.83 13.04 11.91
N GLY A 934 -4.06 12.50 11.93
CA GLY A 934 -5.29 13.28 11.86
C GLY A 934 -5.61 13.91 10.49
N SER A 935 -4.96 13.52 9.39
CA SER A 935 -5.42 13.94 8.05
C SER A 935 -6.73 13.26 7.64
N GLU A 936 -7.73 14.06 7.28
CA GLU A 936 -8.99 13.61 6.67
C GLU A 936 -8.76 12.97 5.29
N TYR A 937 -7.72 13.42 4.57
CA TYR A 937 -7.40 12.95 3.21
C TYR A 937 -6.52 11.71 3.20
N GLY A 938 -5.83 11.38 4.29
CA GLY A 938 -4.76 10.40 4.27
C GLY A 938 -5.18 8.99 3.81
N LYS A 939 -6.39 8.55 4.16
CA LYS A 939 -6.96 7.29 3.66
C LYS A 939 -7.27 7.34 2.16
N LEU A 940 -7.93 8.41 1.70
CA LEU A 940 -8.28 8.62 0.29
C LEU A 940 -7.03 8.58 -0.60
N ILE A 941 -5.97 9.26 -0.16
CA ILE A 941 -4.68 9.32 -0.86
C ILE A 941 -4.04 7.91 -0.93
N LYS A 942 -4.03 7.17 0.19
CA LYS A 942 -3.48 5.80 0.24
C LYS A 942 -4.15 4.87 -0.75
N ASP A 943 -5.48 4.88 -0.80
CA ASP A 943 -6.25 4.01 -1.68
C ASP A 943 -6.04 4.40 -3.16
N CYS A 944 -6.01 5.70 -3.48
CA CYS A 944 -5.69 6.18 -4.85
C CYS A 944 -4.28 5.74 -5.31
N ILE A 945 -3.25 5.96 -4.49
CA ILE A 945 -1.85 5.59 -4.83
C ILE A 945 -1.72 4.08 -5.07
N LYS A 946 -2.31 3.26 -4.17
CA LYS A 946 -2.30 1.80 -4.25
C LYS A 946 -2.94 1.27 -5.54
N GLU A 947 -3.98 1.93 -6.05
CA GLU A 947 -4.64 1.53 -7.29
C GLU A 947 -3.97 2.05 -8.57
N GLY A 948 -3.06 3.03 -8.45
CA GLY A 948 -2.52 3.81 -9.58
C GLY A 948 -3.46 4.92 -10.06
N ASN A 949 -4.49 5.25 -9.28
CA ASN A 949 -5.50 6.26 -9.60
C ASN A 949 -5.01 7.68 -9.25
N ILE A 950 -5.56 8.68 -9.96
CA ILE A 950 -5.24 10.10 -9.74
C ILE A 950 -6.08 10.64 -8.58
N VAL A 951 -5.42 11.22 -7.56
CA VAL A 951 -6.08 11.88 -6.42
C VAL A 951 -6.89 13.10 -6.90
N PRO A 952 -8.09 13.36 -6.33
CA PRO A 952 -8.93 14.51 -6.71
C PRO A 952 -8.18 15.85 -6.74
N MET A 953 -8.55 16.71 -7.71
CA MET A 953 -7.83 17.94 -8.01
C MET A 953 -7.86 18.94 -6.84
N GLU A 954 -8.99 19.01 -6.12
CA GLU A 954 -9.19 19.90 -4.96
C GLU A 954 -8.15 19.68 -3.87
N VAL A 955 -7.76 18.42 -3.65
CA VAL A 955 -6.76 18.04 -2.64
C VAL A 955 -5.36 18.39 -3.15
N THR A 956 -5.06 18.02 -4.40
CA THR A 956 -3.72 18.19 -4.99
C THR A 956 -3.36 19.66 -5.21
N VAL A 957 -4.28 20.46 -5.75
CA VAL A 957 -4.08 21.91 -5.99
C VAL A 957 -3.92 22.66 -4.66
N LYS A 958 -4.76 22.39 -3.65
CA LYS A 958 -4.63 23.04 -2.32
C LYS A 958 -3.33 22.67 -1.60
N LEU A 959 -2.88 21.43 -1.68
CA LEU A 959 -1.58 21.02 -1.11
C LEU A 959 -0.42 21.76 -1.80
N LEU A 960 -0.44 21.89 -3.13
CA LEU A 960 0.55 22.65 -3.89
C LEU A 960 0.50 24.15 -3.58
N GLN A 961 -0.69 24.76 -3.52
CA GLN A 961 -0.88 26.18 -3.21
C GLN A 961 -0.39 26.51 -1.79
N ASN A 962 -0.74 25.68 -0.79
CA ASN A 962 -0.27 25.82 0.59
C ASN A 962 1.26 25.72 0.67
N ALA A 963 1.87 24.78 -0.07
CA ALA A 963 3.31 24.66 -0.16
C ALA A 963 3.96 25.91 -0.80
N MET A 964 3.53 26.33 -2.00
CA MET A 964 4.09 27.51 -2.67
C MET A 964 3.97 28.78 -1.80
N THR A 965 2.86 28.92 -1.07
CA THR A 965 2.64 30.02 -0.11
C THR A 965 3.65 29.98 1.05
N ALA A 966 3.86 28.82 1.68
CA ALA A 966 4.84 28.67 2.75
C ALA A 966 6.27 28.97 2.26
N ALA A 967 6.65 28.48 1.08
CA ALA A 967 7.98 28.65 0.50
C ALA A 967 8.35 30.12 0.26
N ILE A 968 7.38 30.94 -0.18
CA ILE A 968 7.58 32.39 -0.37
C ILE A 968 7.69 33.12 0.97
N ASN A 969 6.93 32.68 1.99
CA ASN A 969 6.92 33.29 3.32
C ASN A 969 8.18 32.98 4.14
N GLU A 970 8.79 31.79 3.98
CA GLU A 970 9.95 31.33 4.75
C GLU A 970 11.30 32.00 4.37
N LYS A 971 11.36 32.75 3.25
CA LYS A 971 12.52 33.55 2.81
C LYS A 971 13.86 32.80 2.74
N LYS A 972 14.01 31.90 1.77
CA LYS A 972 15.32 31.34 1.41
C LYS A 972 16.18 32.41 0.69
N GLY A 973 17.32 32.77 1.28
CA GLY A 973 18.16 33.89 0.83
C GLY A 973 19.04 33.59 -0.38
N GLY A 974 18.44 33.45 -1.57
CA GLY A 974 19.15 33.22 -2.83
C GLY A 974 18.69 34.13 -3.98
N GLU A 975 19.48 34.20 -5.05
CA GLU A 975 19.10 34.95 -6.26
C GLU A 975 17.83 34.36 -6.88
N GLY A 976 16.79 35.18 -7.01
CA GLY A 976 15.46 34.77 -7.46
C GLY A 976 14.37 34.76 -6.37
N TRP A 977 14.74 34.83 -5.08
CA TRP A 977 13.81 34.75 -3.94
C TRP A 977 13.54 36.10 -3.23
N THR A 978 13.83 37.21 -3.91
CA THR A 978 13.70 38.57 -3.37
C THR A 978 12.55 39.34 -4.02
N ASP A 979 11.94 40.26 -3.27
CA ASP A 979 10.74 41.03 -3.67
C ASP A 979 9.49 40.17 -4.02
N GLY A 980 9.26 39.10 -3.25
CA GLY A 980 8.12 38.20 -3.47
C GLY A 980 8.21 37.37 -4.77
N ARG A 981 9.42 37.28 -5.35
CA ARG A 981 9.71 36.38 -6.46
C ARG A 981 9.98 34.97 -5.95
N GLY A 982 9.74 33.97 -6.81
CA GLY A 982 9.97 32.57 -6.51
C GLY A 982 10.13 31.71 -7.75
N ARG A 983 10.74 30.54 -7.60
CA ARG A 983 11.03 29.57 -8.66
C ARG A 983 10.61 28.16 -8.22
N PHE A 984 9.67 27.53 -8.91
CA PHE A 984 9.15 26.21 -8.56
C PHE A 984 9.29 25.19 -9.70
N LEU A 985 9.93 24.06 -9.41
CA LEU A 985 9.90 22.84 -10.22
C LEU A 985 8.88 21.88 -9.59
N ILE A 986 7.83 21.52 -10.31
CA ILE A 986 6.76 20.64 -9.82
C ILE A 986 6.83 19.30 -10.57
N ASP A 987 7.32 18.24 -9.91
CA ASP A 987 7.45 16.90 -10.50
C ASP A 987 6.13 16.12 -10.45
N GLY A 988 5.68 15.71 -11.64
CA GLY A 988 4.60 14.76 -11.80
C GLY A 988 3.23 15.37 -11.50
N PHE A 989 3.04 16.65 -11.81
CA PHE A 989 1.77 17.36 -11.85
C PHE A 989 1.89 18.47 -12.91
N PRO A 990 0.80 18.81 -13.64
CA PRO A 990 -0.53 18.19 -13.64
C PRO A 990 -0.56 16.81 -14.33
N ARG A 991 -1.46 15.92 -13.90
CA ARG A 991 -1.60 14.56 -14.47
C ARG A 991 -2.86 14.34 -15.32
N LYS A 992 -3.73 15.34 -15.37
CA LYS A 992 -5.02 15.38 -16.07
C LYS A 992 -5.35 16.85 -16.36
N MET A 993 -6.16 17.14 -17.38
CA MET A 993 -6.40 18.52 -17.84
C MET A 993 -7.04 19.42 -16.78
N ASP A 994 -8.01 18.88 -16.04
CA ASP A 994 -8.72 19.59 -14.96
C ASP A 994 -7.77 20.07 -13.84
N GLN A 995 -6.71 19.31 -13.56
CA GLN A 995 -5.62 19.73 -12.66
C GLN A 995 -4.77 20.87 -13.24
N ALA A 996 -4.60 20.92 -14.56
CA ALA A 996 -3.82 21.95 -15.24
C ALA A 996 -4.58 23.28 -15.30
N GLU A 997 -5.81 23.25 -15.81
CA GLU A 997 -6.73 24.39 -15.91
C GLU A 997 -6.91 25.05 -14.54
N LYS A 998 -7.30 24.28 -13.52
CA LYS A 998 -7.55 24.76 -12.17
C LYS A 998 -6.30 25.32 -11.48
N PHE A 999 -5.10 24.85 -11.82
CA PHE A 999 -3.86 25.39 -11.27
C PHE A 999 -3.47 26.72 -11.94
N GLU A 1000 -3.64 26.85 -13.27
CA GLU A 1000 -3.42 28.13 -13.96
C GLU A 1000 -4.46 29.19 -13.55
N GLU A 1001 -5.69 28.78 -13.18
CA GLU A 1001 -6.74 29.65 -12.64
C GLU A 1001 -6.54 30.04 -11.15
N GLU A 1002 -6.41 29.07 -10.24
CA GLU A 1002 -6.39 29.31 -8.78
C GLU A 1002 -5.00 29.70 -8.25
N VAL A 1003 -3.91 29.27 -8.91
CA VAL A 1003 -2.54 29.30 -8.33
C VAL A 1003 -1.58 30.17 -9.12
N CYS A 1004 -1.13 29.73 -10.30
CA CYS A 1004 -0.21 30.45 -11.18
C CYS A 1004 -0.13 29.76 -12.55
N LYS A 1005 0.10 30.52 -13.63
CA LYS A 1005 0.39 29.93 -14.94
C LYS A 1005 1.79 29.30 -14.98
N ALA A 1006 1.94 28.23 -15.75
CA ALA A 1006 3.24 27.63 -16.01
C ALA A 1006 4.02 28.42 -17.07
N ALA A 1007 5.31 28.64 -16.82
CA ALA A 1007 6.24 29.22 -17.78
C ALA A 1007 6.59 28.21 -18.88
N MET A 1008 6.80 26.94 -18.51
CA MET A 1008 7.06 25.84 -19.44
C MET A 1008 6.67 24.47 -18.85
N VAL A 1009 6.65 23.45 -19.71
CA VAL A 1009 6.62 22.03 -19.35
C VAL A 1009 7.92 21.38 -19.80
N LEU A 1010 8.67 20.82 -18.86
CA LEU A 1010 9.84 19.99 -19.12
C LEU A 1010 9.37 18.53 -19.24
N PHE A 1011 9.44 17.95 -20.44
CA PHE A 1011 8.85 16.64 -20.74
C PHE A 1011 9.95 15.61 -20.98
N PHE A 1012 10.05 14.59 -20.12
CA PHE A 1012 11.02 13.51 -20.28
C PHE A 1012 10.39 12.28 -20.94
N THR A 1013 11.03 11.76 -21.99
CA THR A 1013 10.58 10.59 -22.76
C THR A 1013 11.63 9.48 -22.77
N THR A 1014 11.20 8.22 -22.95
CA THR A 1014 12.02 7.01 -23.21
C THR A 1014 11.08 5.84 -23.52
N THR A 1015 11.61 4.66 -23.85
CA THR A 1015 10.79 3.47 -24.14
C THR A 1015 10.10 2.93 -22.88
N GLU A 1016 8.96 2.24 -23.07
CA GLU A 1016 8.21 1.62 -21.95
C GLU A 1016 9.01 0.50 -21.27
N GLU A 1017 9.91 -0.15 -22.01
CA GLU A 1017 10.85 -1.17 -21.52
C GLU A 1017 11.84 -0.58 -20.52
N VAL A 1018 12.54 0.51 -20.90
CA VAL A 1018 13.48 1.22 -20.03
C VAL A 1018 12.76 1.81 -18.81
N MET A 1019 11.53 2.29 -18.97
CA MET A 1019 10.71 2.71 -17.82
C MET A 1019 10.35 1.54 -16.90
N LEU A 1020 10.01 0.37 -17.45
CA LEU A 1020 9.64 -0.82 -16.67
C LEU A 1020 10.84 -1.34 -15.86
N GLU A 1021 12.01 -1.47 -16.49
CA GLU A 1021 13.25 -1.86 -15.83
C GLU A 1021 13.61 -0.92 -14.67
N ARG A 1022 13.65 0.40 -14.95
CA ARG A 1022 13.91 1.45 -13.95
C ARG A 1022 12.89 1.44 -12.79
N LEU A 1023 11.64 1.04 -13.03
CA LEU A 1023 10.63 0.88 -11.98
C LEU A 1023 10.83 -0.39 -11.15
N LEU A 1024 11.22 -1.51 -11.75
CA LEU A 1024 11.45 -2.77 -11.05
C LEU A 1024 12.69 -2.71 -10.15
N GLU A 1025 13.81 -2.14 -10.62
CA GLU A 1025 14.99 -1.92 -9.76
C GLU A 1025 14.71 -0.91 -8.64
N ARG A 1026 13.88 0.11 -8.89
CA ARG A 1026 13.44 1.02 -7.82
C ARG A 1026 12.51 0.33 -6.82
N GLY A 1027 11.68 -0.62 -7.25
CA GLY A 1027 10.88 -1.46 -6.36
C GLY A 1027 11.75 -2.25 -5.38
N LYS A 1028 12.82 -2.89 -5.87
CA LYS A 1028 13.81 -3.61 -5.04
C LYS A 1028 14.55 -2.70 -4.04
N THR A 1029 14.96 -1.51 -4.49
CA THR A 1029 15.88 -0.64 -3.71
C THR A 1029 15.19 0.35 -2.77
N SER A 1030 13.94 0.75 -3.03
CA SER A 1030 13.26 1.84 -2.31
C SER A 1030 12.05 1.44 -1.45
N GLY A 1031 11.62 0.18 -1.49
CA GLY A 1031 10.50 -0.33 -0.67
C GLY A 1031 9.13 0.27 -1.01
N ARG A 1032 8.95 0.85 -2.19
CA ARG A 1032 7.69 1.49 -2.63
C ARG A 1032 6.61 0.45 -2.98
N GLU A 1033 5.52 0.42 -2.20
CA GLU A 1033 4.39 -0.49 -2.41
C GLU A 1033 3.79 -0.43 -3.83
N ASP A 1034 3.85 0.73 -4.51
CA ASP A 1034 3.28 0.95 -5.86
C ASP A 1034 4.19 0.58 -7.03
N ASP A 1035 5.46 0.21 -6.78
CA ASP A 1035 6.43 -0.21 -7.80
C ASP A 1035 6.42 -1.74 -8.04
N ASN A 1036 5.20 -2.31 -8.14
CA ASN A 1036 4.95 -3.71 -8.50
C ASN A 1036 4.38 -3.85 -9.93
N VAL A 1037 4.59 -4.98 -10.62
CA VAL A 1037 4.24 -5.17 -12.04
C VAL A 1037 2.78 -4.83 -12.37
N GLU A 1038 1.83 -5.21 -11.51
CA GLU A 1038 0.40 -4.95 -11.71
C GLU A 1038 0.10 -3.44 -11.66
N SER A 1039 0.68 -2.74 -10.69
CA SER A 1039 0.51 -1.30 -10.50
C SER A 1039 1.30 -0.48 -11.52
N ILE A 1040 2.47 -0.94 -11.94
CA ILE A 1040 3.29 -0.33 -13.01
C ILE A 1040 2.50 -0.30 -14.32
N LYS A 1041 1.91 -1.43 -14.75
CA LYS A 1041 1.08 -1.48 -15.98
C LYS A 1041 -0.12 -0.52 -15.90
N LYS A 1042 -0.81 -0.45 -14.75
CA LYS A 1042 -1.88 0.53 -14.52
C LYS A 1042 -1.40 1.98 -14.59
N ARG A 1043 -0.18 2.26 -14.10
CA ARG A 1043 0.44 3.60 -14.14
C ARG A 1043 0.88 3.99 -15.56
N PHE A 1044 1.32 3.06 -16.40
CA PHE A 1044 1.55 3.33 -17.83
C PHE A 1044 0.26 3.64 -18.60
N HIS A 1045 -0.79 2.84 -18.41
CA HIS A 1045 -2.11 3.10 -19.00
C HIS A 1045 -2.68 4.45 -18.55
N THR A 1046 -2.71 4.71 -17.23
CA THR A 1046 -3.17 6.00 -16.67
C THR A 1046 -2.36 7.19 -17.20
N TYR A 1047 -1.06 7.02 -17.43
CA TYR A 1047 -0.20 8.05 -18.02
C TYR A 1047 -0.56 8.33 -19.49
N LYS A 1048 -0.69 7.29 -20.33
CA LYS A 1048 -1.08 7.43 -21.74
C LYS A 1048 -2.48 8.06 -21.87
N ASP A 1049 -3.45 7.55 -21.12
CA ASP A 1049 -4.86 7.97 -21.24
C ASP A 1049 -5.14 9.37 -20.68
N LYS A 1050 -4.47 9.78 -19.60
CA LYS A 1050 -4.85 10.98 -18.83
C LYS A 1050 -3.77 12.06 -18.78
N THR A 1051 -2.50 11.69 -18.87
CA THR A 1051 -1.38 12.65 -18.76
C THR A 1051 -0.83 13.08 -20.13
N MET A 1052 -0.79 12.21 -21.15
CA MET A 1052 -0.37 12.62 -22.50
C MET A 1052 -1.22 13.77 -23.10
N PRO A 1053 -2.57 13.78 -22.97
CA PRO A 1053 -3.38 14.89 -23.49
C PRO A 1053 -3.01 16.26 -22.88
N VAL A 1054 -2.45 16.27 -21.67
CA VAL A 1054 -1.96 17.50 -21.01
C VAL A 1054 -0.68 17.98 -21.68
N VAL A 1055 0.24 17.08 -22.03
CA VAL A 1055 1.47 17.40 -22.76
C VAL A 1055 1.12 17.98 -24.12
N GLU A 1056 0.26 17.31 -24.89
CA GLU A 1056 -0.21 17.80 -26.19
C GLU A 1056 -0.84 19.20 -26.14
N HIS A 1057 -1.51 19.55 -25.04
CA HIS A 1057 -2.09 20.89 -24.85
C HIS A 1057 -1.00 21.95 -24.66
N TYR A 1058 -0.03 21.70 -23.78
CA TYR A 1058 1.10 22.63 -23.61
C TYR A 1058 2.03 22.68 -24.83
N GLU A 1059 2.09 21.61 -25.63
CA GLU A 1059 2.79 21.54 -26.91
C GLU A 1059 2.12 22.46 -27.95
N LYS A 1060 0.79 22.39 -28.08
CA LYS A 1060 -0.02 23.31 -28.92
C LYS A 1060 0.09 24.78 -28.48
N LEU A 1061 0.50 25.03 -27.23
CA LEU A 1061 0.82 26.37 -26.69
C LEU A 1061 2.30 26.78 -26.85
N GLY A 1062 3.16 25.93 -27.44
CA GLY A 1062 4.60 26.19 -27.57
C GLY A 1062 5.36 26.23 -26.24
N LYS A 1063 4.81 25.61 -25.18
CA LYS A 1063 5.38 25.60 -23.82
C LYS A 1063 6.14 24.31 -23.46
N VAL A 1064 6.07 23.26 -24.27
CA VAL A 1064 6.78 21.98 -24.03
C VAL A 1064 8.22 22.05 -24.53
N ALA A 1065 9.15 21.52 -23.73
CA ALA A 1065 10.47 21.13 -24.18
C ALA A 1065 10.68 19.64 -23.88
N GLU A 1066 10.78 18.81 -24.93
CA GLU A 1066 11.02 17.38 -24.81
C GLU A 1066 12.51 17.05 -24.65
N ILE A 1067 12.81 16.07 -23.80
CA ILE A 1067 14.15 15.54 -23.56
C ILE A 1067 14.09 14.01 -23.48
N ASP A 1068 14.73 13.35 -24.45
CA ASP A 1068 15.03 11.92 -24.35
C ASP A 1068 15.91 11.63 -23.13
N SER A 1069 15.41 10.74 -22.27
CA SER A 1069 15.97 10.29 -21.00
C SER A 1069 16.54 8.87 -21.06
N SER A 1070 16.66 8.29 -22.26
CA SER A 1070 17.33 7.02 -22.51
C SER A 1070 18.85 7.05 -22.20
N PRO A 1071 19.60 8.15 -22.46
CA PRO A 1071 21.04 8.26 -22.16
C PRO A 1071 21.38 8.33 -20.67
N THR A 1072 22.66 8.59 -20.35
CA THR A 1072 23.14 8.68 -18.96
C THR A 1072 22.50 9.86 -18.20
N VAL A 1073 22.45 9.76 -16.87
CA VAL A 1073 21.84 10.78 -16.00
C VAL A 1073 22.51 12.15 -16.17
N ASP A 1074 23.81 12.18 -16.49
CA ASP A 1074 24.61 13.38 -16.70
C ASP A 1074 24.30 14.07 -18.04
N GLU A 1075 24.24 13.32 -19.14
CA GLU A 1075 23.84 13.85 -20.46
C GLU A 1075 22.41 14.42 -20.45
N VAL A 1076 21.49 13.71 -19.80
CA VAL A 1076 20.08 14.12 -19.68
C VAL A 1076 19.96 15.36 -18.78
N HIS A 1077 20.83 15.48 -17.77
CA HIS A 1077 20.88 16.67 -16.91
C HIS A 1077 21.38 17.90 -17.66
N GLU A 1078 22.48 17.81 -18.40
CA GLU A 1078 23.03 18.95 -19.15
C GLU A 1078 22.06 19.44 -20.26
N LYS A 1079 21.34 18.51 -20.92
CA LYS A 1079 20.20 18.88 -21.80
C LYS A 1079 19.12 19.67 -21.05
N ALA A 1080 18.70 19.19 -19.88
CA ALA A 1080 17.67 19.85 -19.08
C ALA A 1080 18.12 21.22 -18.54
N LYS A 1081 19.37 21.33 -18.11
CA LYS A 1081 20.03 22.55 -17.65
C LYS A 1081 20.08 23.61 -18.75
N ALA A 1082 20.48 23.24 -19.96
CA ALA A 1082 20.50 24.14 -21.12
C ALA A 1082 19.10 24.63 -21.55
N VAL A 1083 18.05 23.85 -21.29
CA VAL A 1083 16.65 24.25 -21.52
C VAL A 1083 16.15 25.20 -20.43
N VAL A 1084 16.35 24.84 -19.16
CA VAL A 1084 15.90 25.64 -18.01
C VAL A 1084 16.60 27.00 -17.95
N GLN A 1085 17.90 27.07 -18.27
CA GLN A 1085 18.66 28.32 -18.36
C GLN A 1085 18.01 29.31 -19.35
N LYS A 1086 17.67 28.88 -20.57
CA LYS A 1086 17.03 29.73 -21.59
C LYS A 1086 15.73 30.37 -21.10
N VAL A 1087 14.91 29.61 -20.39
CA VAL A 1087 13.62 30.08 -19.86
C VAL A 1087 13.81 31.03 -18.67
N LEU A 1088 14.87 30.84 -17.85
CA LEU A 1088 15.26 31.82 -16.82
C LEU A 1088 15.84 33.11 -17.42
N ASP A 1089 16.49 33.03 -18.59
CA ASP A 1089 16.97 34.17 -19.38
C ASP A 1089 15.85 34.88 -20.19
N GLY A 1090 14.61 34.41 -20.09
CA GLY A 1090 13.44 34.99 -20.77
C GLY A 1090 13.31 34.63 -22.25
N ILE A 1091 14.08 33.64 -22.73
CA ILE A 1091 14.01 33.12 -24.10
C ILE A 1091 12.98 31.97 -24.11
N PRO A 1092 11.91 32.04 -24.93
CA PRO A 1092 10.93 30.96 -25.01
C PRO A 1092 11.60 29.67 -25.56
N PRO A 1093 11.13 28.48 -25.15
CA PRO A 1093 11.66 27.23 -25.68
C PRO A 1093 11.42 27.18 -27.19
N ALA A 1094 12.49 26.93 -27.95
CA ALA A 1094 12.36 26.72 -29.39
C ALA A 1094 11.63 25.40 -29.64
N ALA A 1095 10.52 25.45 -30.37
CA ALA A 1095 9.80 24.24 -30.79
C ALA A 1095 10.74 23.34 -31.60
N SER A 1096 10.79 22.06 -31.24
CA SER A 1096 11.55 21.04 -31.96
C SER A 1096 10.92 20.77 -33.33
N SER A 1097 11.73 20.95 -34.38
CA SER A 1097 11.42 20.64 -35.78
C SER A 1097 11.94 19.26 -36.18
#